data_AF-A0A7X2IFJ7-F1
#
_entry.id   AF-A0A7X2IFJ7-F1
#
_cell.length_a   1.000
_cell.length_b   1.000
_cell.length_c   1.000
_cell.angle_alpha   90.00
_cell.angle_beta   90.00
_cell.angle_gamma   90.00
#
_symmetry.space_group_name_H-M   'P 1'
#
loop_
_entity.id
_entity.type
_entity.pdbx_description
1 polymer ?
#
loop_
_entity_poly.entity_id
_entity_poly.type
_entity_poly.pdbx_seq_one_letter_code
_entity_poly.pdbx_strand_id
1 'polypeptide(L)'
;MQSRTVDAKTRRRHRAFVESRQFAGELARIPLKWRGRVVSQALELMSVWHWNKIFEPVAVEFVRDFAEQYVPAGVDLSQDDADICATAEKAAENVKKVLWKAISDTHARDLIEQECSDYGIDMPEVDDDDLRAIIARVVDPRWWRRQLRKVVGRAFEGGNIRLGYVHYHGEPYASNDAVLSRLAQNRRNAAALEATMVRNEAGQEFSIAELAEKTTANKTIRRGELMLRINGFEVIAKECNDQGLFLTWSCPSRFHAMLHTGKPNPKYDGSDPRTANKYLGKMTALARSALARRGIGLYGFRIAEPHHDGCPHWHMLVFVRALPGYTTPHVKDVASRAIRIMKRYAWRVDRGEPGAFKRRLDVKRIDWAKGSAAGYIAKYVAKNIDGVADHKTKEGYLITTDMAGDRELTPSARVEAWAARWGIRQFQQWGGAPVSVWRELRRVPADMVKQAPPAMAAAWDAVQKVEGEKRACWASYLRAQGGALVKRDDLMVTLAKETKTVTGRYEECERLMPYGVQCRQMVGVVFKSVRHTWTPVQGHDARASAGLGFPWTRVNNCTQPAGTDFAADVSFEPKTAPTSVTFQPDQAAQVEHAWLALGACPWPRPAVDDRPTWPAPAMTADEQGRALASWDAIKACPWPRMAPVPDKSPRHGTPRQVADWRAGRLDVTELPIDTNPTKGNAT
;
A
#
# COMPACT_ATOMS: atom_id res chain seq x y z
N MET A 1 -40.35 -4.58 30.97
CA MET A 1 -39.54 -3.36 30.80
C MET A 1 -40.11 -2.26 31.69
N GLN A 2 -39.63 -2.12 32.92
CA GLN A 2 -39.89 -0.92 33.72
C GLN A 2 -38.67 -0.01 33.57
N SER A 3 -38.91 1.18 33.03
CA SER A 3 -37.98 2.31 33.05
C SER A 3 -37.50 2.52 34.49
N ARG A 4 -36.24 2.17 34.79
CA ARG A 4 -35.58 2.55 36.05
C ARG A 4 -35.37 4.06 36.03
N THR A 5 -36.32 4.80 36.58
CA THR A 5 -36.19 6.24 36.81
C THR A 5 -35.09 6.43 37.87
N VAL A 6 -33.87 6.77 37.43
CA VAL A 6 -32.77 7.06 38.36
C VAL A 6 -33.14 8.31 39.18
N ASP A 7 -33.34 8.13 40.48
CA ASP A 7 -33.74 9.22 41.38
C ASP A 7 -32.65 10.31 41.48
N ALA A 8 -33.04 11.55 41.78
CA ALA A 8 -32.14 12.71 41.86
C ALA A 8 -31.02 12.56 42.93
N LYS A 9 -31.31 11.88 44.04
CA LYS A 9 -30.36 11.54 45.12
C LYS A 9 -29.31 10.54 44.63
N THR A 10 -29.73 9.53 43.86
CA THR A 10 -28.82 8.58 43.19
C THR A 10 -27.92 9.29 42.18
N ARG A 11 -28.47 10.21 41.36
CA ARG A 11 -27.66 11.04 40.45
C ARG A 11 -26.63 11.91 41.19
N ARG A 12 -27.02 12.55 42.30
CA ARG A 12 -26.12 13.37 43.13
C ARG A 12 -25.00 12.52 43.76
N ARG A 13 -25.30 11.30 44.20
CA ARG A 13 -24.30 10.34 44.72
C ARG A 13 -23.33 9.87 43.64
N HIS A 14 -23.83 9.50 42.45
CA HIS A 14 -22.97 9.12 41.33
C HIS A 14 -22.02 10.25 40.93
N ARG A 15 -22.51 11.50 40.92
CA ARG A 15 -21.68 12.67 40.64
C ARG A 15 -20.59 12.85 41.71
N ALA A 16 -20.95 12.81 42.99
CA ALA A 16 -19.99 12.93 44.09
C ALA A 16 -18.93 11.82 44.07
N PHE A 17 -19.29 10.61 43.67
CA PHE A 17 -18.36 9.49 43.50
C PHE A 17 -17.38 9.72 42.34
N VAL A 18 -17.88 10.12 41.16
CA VAL A 18 -17.02 10.40 39.99
C VAL A 18 -16.06 11.57 40.27
N GLU A 19 -16.48 12.54 41.08
CA GLU A 19 -15.67 13.69 41.53
C GLU A 19 -14.76 13.35 42.73
N SER A 20 -14.83 12.13 43.29
CA SER A 20 -13.98 11.73 44.42
C SER A 20 -12.50 11.67 44.04
N ARG A 21 -11.61 12.07 44.95
CA ARG A 21 -10.17 12.17 44.68
C ARG A 21 -9.55 10.84 44.23
N GLN A 22 -9.99 9.72 44.82
CA GLN A 22 -9.48 8.39 44.49
C GLN A 22 -9.93 7.95 43.10
N PHE A 23 -11.22 8.05 42.78
CA PHE A 23 -11.76 7.65 41.48
C PHE A 23 -11.30 8.59 40.36
N ALA A 24 -11.29 9.90 40.59
CA ALA A 24 -10.83 10.90 39.63
C ALA A 24 -9.34 10.73 39.31
N GLY A 25 -8.52 10.32 40.28
CA GLY A 25 -7.09 10.04 40.07
C GLY A 25 -6.87 8.87 39.10
N GLU A 26 -7.57 7.75 39.29
CA GLU A 26 -7.48 6.61 38.36
C GLU A 26 -8.10 6.94 36.99
N LEU A 27 -9.23 7.65 36.98
CA LEU A 27 -9.89 8.07 35.75
C LEU A 27 -9.03 9.06 34.92
N ALA A 28 -8.16 9.82 35.57
CA ALA A 28 -7.24 10.75 34.89
C ALA A 28 -6.30 10.02 33.92
N ARG A 29 -5.87 8.80 34.27
CA ARG A 29 -5.01 7.93 33.44
C ARG A 29 -5.71 7.45 32.17
N ILE A 30 -7.04 7.53 32.13
CA ILE A 30 -7.85 7.08 31.00
C ILE A 30 -8.13 8.25 30.06
N PRO A 31 -7.91 8.09 28.74
CA PRO A 31 -8.25 9.10 27.74
C PRO A 31 -9.71 9.53 27.80
N LEU A 32 -9.97 10.83 27.58
CA LEU A 32 -11.31 11.42 27.65
C LEU A 32 -12.35 10.66 26.82
N LYS A 33 -11.96 10.21 25.62
CA LYS A 33 -12.80 9.42 24.70
C LYS A 33 -13.34 8.13 25.34
N TRP A 34 -12.57 7.51 26.24
CA TRP A 34 -12.91 6.23 26.86
C TRP A 34 -13.65 6.42 28.19
N ARG A 35 -13.42 7.54 28.89
CA ARG A 35 -13.98 7.82 30.22
C ARG A 35 -15.49 7.60 30.29
N GLY A 36 -16.25 8.03 29.27
CA GLY A 36 -17.69 7.83 29.24
C GLY A 36 -18.11 6.36 29.37
N ARG A 37 -17.51 5.47 28.56
CA ARG A 37 -17.81 4.02 28.61
C ARG A 37 -17.37 3.39 29.94
N VAL A 38 -16.18 3.77 30.41
CA VAL A 38 -15.61 3.25 31.66
C VAL A 38 -16.48 3.67 32.86
N VAL A 39 -16.86 4.94 32.94
CA VAL A 39 -17.75 5.45 33.99
C VAL A 39 -19.10 4.78 33.91
N SER A 40 -19.70 4.63 32.72
CA SER A 40 -20.97 3.91 32.59
C SER A 40 -20.90 2.47 33.08
N GLN A 41 -19.85 1.72 32.75
CA GLN A 41 -19.66 0.34 33.23
C GLN A 41 -19.40 0.29 34.74
N ALA A 42 -18.58 1.20 35.27
CA ALA A 42 -18.36 1.31 36.71
C ALA A 42 -19.66 1.62 37.47
N LEU A 43 -20.49 2.54 36.95
CA LEU A 43 -21.80 2.85 37.52
C LEU A 43 -22.78 1.66 37.39
N GLU A 44 -22.74 0.91 36.30
CA GLU A 44 -23.57 -0.28 36.10
C GLU A 44 -23.22 -1.39 37.11
N LEU A 45 -21.92 -1.65 37.33
CA LEU A 45 -21.43 -2.57 38.37
C LEU A 45 -21.97 -2.19 39.77
N MET A 46 -22.04 -0.89 40.07
CA MET A 46 -22.63 -0.40 41.31
C MET A 46 -24.17 -0.50 41.33
N SER A 47 -24.83 -0.48 40.16
CA SER A 47 -26.29 -0.46 40.06
C SER A 47 -26.98 -1.80 40.35
N VAL A 48 -26.23 -2.91 40.34
CA VAL A 48 -26.75 -4.26 40.61
C VAL A 48 -27.04 -4.49 42.11
N TRP A 49 -26.49 -3.66 43.01
CA TRP A 49 -26.54 -3.87 44.46
C TRP A 49 -26.97 -2.59 45.21
N HIS A 50 -28.27 -2.33 45.30
CA HIS A 50 -28.79 -1.00 45.67
C HIS A 50 -28.79 -0.67 47.19
N TRP A 51 -28.07 -1.40 48.07
CA TRP A 51 -28.26 -1.22 49.52
C TRP A 51 -27.05 -1.05 50.47
N ASN A 52 -25.77 -1.09 50.07
CA ASN A 52 -24.66 -0.90 51.04
C ASN A 52 -23.45 -0.07 50.52
N LYS A 53 -22.80 0.70 51.41
CA LYS A 53 -21.69 1.65 51.16
C LYS A 53 -20.30 1.01 50.83
N ILE A 54 -20.25 -0.23 50.35
CA ILE A 54 -19.00 -1.03 50.25
C ILE A 54 -18.42 -1.07 48.81
N PHE A 55 -19.01 -0.38 47.82
CA PHE A 55 -18.72 -0.59 46.39
C PHE A 55 -17.80 0.43 45.72
N GLU A 56 -17.47 1.55 46.39
CA GLU A 56 -16.49 2.51 45.85
C GLU A 56 -15.13 1.85 45.54
N PRO A 57 -14.59 0.93 46.38
CA PRO A 57 -13.38 0.18 46.07
C PRO A 57 -13.50 -0.70 44.82
N VAL A 58 -14.65 -1.33 44.58
CA VAL A 58 -14.87 -2.22 43.41
C VAL A 58 -14.86 -1.41 42.10
N ALA A 59 -15.53 -0.25 42.10
CA ALA A 59 -15.52 0.62 40.92
C ALA A 59 -14.13 1.25 40.69
N VAL A 60 -13.40 1.61 41.75
CA VAL A 60 -12.01 2.08 41.64
C VAL A 60 -11.09 0.97 41.13
N GLU A 61 -11.21 -0.26 41.66
CA GLU A 61 -10.45 -1.42 41.22
C GLU A 61 -10.73 -1.75 39.75
N PHE A 62 -11.99 -1.74 39.32
CA PHE A 62 -12.34 -1.89 37.91
C PHE A 62 -11.66 -0.85 37.00
N VAL A 63 -11.66 0.43 37.41
CA VAL A 63 -11.00 1.49 36.62
C VAL A 63 -9.49 1.30 36.58
N ARG A 64 -8.88 0.87 37.70
CA ARG A 64 -7.45 0.55 37.77
C ARG A 64 -7.09 -0.62 36.86
N ASP A 65 -7.83 -1.73 36.94
CA ASP A 65 -7.61 -2.91 36.11
C ASP A 65 -7.83 -2.59 34.63
N PHE A 66 -8.82 -1.75 34.31
CA PHE A 66 -9.02 -1.23 32.97
C PHE A 66 -7.81 -0.39 32.51
N ALA A 67 -7.31 0.52 33.34
CA ALA A 67 -6.12 1.30 33.01
C ALA A 67 -4.91 0.39 32.76
N GLU A 68 -4.66 -0.60 33.61
CA GLU A 68 -3.55 -1.55 33.45
C GLU A 68 -3.69 -2.39 32.16
N GLN A 69 -4.90 -2.78 31.79
CA GLN A 69 -5.14 -3.56 30.58
C GLN A 69 -4.99 -2.73 29.28
N TYR A 70 -5.46 -1.49 29.27
CA TYR A 70 -5.59 -0.69 28.04
C TYR A 70 -4.54 0.41 27.89
N VAL A 71 -3.98 0.93 28.99
CA VAL A 71 -2.97 1.98 29.02
C VAL A 71 -1.61 1.36 29.30
N PRO A 72 -0.69 1.28 28.31
CA PRO A 72 0.63 0.71 28.54
C PRO A 72 1.40 1.46 29.63
N ALA A 73 2.20 0.73 30.40
CA ALA A 73 3.09 1.32 31.40
C ALA A 73 4.02 2.38 30.75
N GLY A 74 4.21 3.51 31.44
CA GLY A 74 5.04 4.61 30.94
C GLY A 74 4.41 5.50 29.87
N VAL A 75 3.20 5.18 29.40
CA VAL A 75 2.55 5.90 28.30
C VAL A 75 1.31 6.64 28.79
N ASP A 76 1.35 7.97 28.77
CA ASP A 76 0.18 8.80 29.00
C ASP A 76 -0.62 8.96 27.69
N LEU A 77 -1.79 8.34 27.63
CA LEU A 77 -2.68 8.38 26.47
C LEU A 77 -3.60 9.61 26.45
N SER A 78 -3.57 10.45 27.49
CA SER A 78 -4.35 11.69 27.55
C SER A 78 -3.65 12.88 26.89
N GLN A 79 -2.36 12.74 26.57
CA GLN A 79 -1.52 13.80 26.02
C GLN A 79 -1.98 14.27 24.64
N ASP A 80 -2.06 15.59 24.47
CA ASP A 80 -2.16 16.20 23.15
C ASP A 80 -0.77 16.38 22.48
N ASP A 81 -0.72 16.98 21.28
CA ASP A 81 0.57 17.16 20.58
C ASP A 81 1.51 18.13 21.31
N ALA A 82 0.99 19.09 22.08
CA ALA A 82 1.78 20.03 22.88
C ALA A 82 2.33 19.35 24.13
N ASP A 83 1.52 18.55 24.81
CA ASP A 83 1.95 17.72 25.95
C ASP A 83 3.05 16.74 25.55
N ILE A 84 2.92 16.11 24.37
CA ILE A 84 3.98 15.24 23.82
C ILE A 84 5.27 16.03 23.58
N CYS A 85 5.17 17.28 23.12
CA CYS A 85 6.36 18.12 22.93
C CYS A 85 7.03 18.47 24.26
N ALA A 86 6.26 18.85 25.27
CA ALA A 86 6.77 19.15 26.61
C ALA A 86 7.38 17.90 27.28
N THR A 87 6.74 16.74 27.13
CA THR A 87 7.25 15.46 27.65
C THR A 87 8.57 15.07 26.97
N ALA A 88 8.67 15.30 25.66
CA ALA A 88 9.91 15.05 24.91
C ALA A 88 11.07 15.94 25.38
N GLU A 89 10.80 17.20 25.70
CA GLU A 89 11.79 18.13 26.24
C GLU A 89 12.22 17.71 27.64
N LYS A 90 11.27 17.34 28.50
CA LYS A 90 11.54 16.82 29.85
C LYS A 90 12.39 15.55 29.81
N ALA A 91 12.04 14.57 28.97
CA ALA A 91 12.78 13.32 28.85
C ALA A 91 14.24 13.56 28.41
N ALA A 92 14.44 14.41 27.39
CA ALA A 92 15.78 14.77 26.93
C ALA A 92 16.62 15.46 28.02
N GLU A 93 16.02 16.38 28.79
CA GLU A 93 16.71 17.04 29.92
C GLU A 93 17.00 16.09 31.08
N ASN A 94 16.11 15.13 31.36
CA ASN A 94 16.34 14.10 32.36
C ASN A 94 17.53 13.22 31.98
N VAL A 95 17.59 12.73 30.74
CA VAL A 95 18.73 11.95 30.26
C VAL A 95 20.04 12.71 30.45
N LYS A 96 20.08 14.00 30.09
CA LYS A 96 21.28 14.84 30.31
C LYS A 96 21.69 14.84 31.78
N LYS A 97 20.75 15.03 32.71
CA LYS A 97 21.01 15.04 34.16
C LYS A 97 21.49 13.68 34.68
N VAL A 98 20.89 12.60 34.22
CA VAL A 98 21.21 11.25 34.65
C VAL A 98 22.57 10.80 34.11
N LEU A 99 22.92 11.17 32.88
CA LEU A 99 24.23 10.88 32.28
C LEU A 99 25.41 11.52 33.03
N TRP A 100 25.22 12.66 33.73
CA TRP A 100 26.26 13.21 34.60
C TRP A 100 26.65 12.29 35.77
N LYS A 101 25.79 11.33 36.12
CA LYS A 101 26.04 10.34 37.17
C LYS A 101 26.66 9.04 36.63
N ALA A 102 26.81 8.92 35.31
CA ALA A 102 27.40 7.74 34.70
C ALA A 102 28.88 7.63 35.10
N ILE A 103 29.29 6.43 35.52
CA ILE A 103 30.68 6.14 35.95
C ILE A 103 31.43 5.33 34.89
N SER A 104 30.72 4.80 33.89
CA SER A 104 31.25 4.03 32.78
C SER A 104 30.28 4.06 31.60
N ASP A 105 30.76 3.66 30.41
CA ASP A 105 29.95 3.52 29.20
C ASP A 105 28.81 2.50 29.34
N THR A 106 29.03 1.43 30.12
CA THR A 106 27.98 0.44 30.43
C THR A 106 26.92 1.06 31.34
N HIS A 107 27.32 1.77 32.40
CA HIS A 107 26.37 2.45 33.28
C HIS A 107 25.56 3.51 32.52
N ALA A 108 26.19 4.24 31.60
CA ALA A 108 25.49 5.19 30.74
C ALA A 108 24.41 4.50 29.88
N ARG A 109 24.70 3.33 29.31
CA ARG A 109 23.71 2.55 28.55
C ARG A 109 22.54 2.11 29.42
N ASP A 110 22.82 1.53 30.59
CA ASP A 110 21.77 1.05 31.50
C ASP A 110 20.82 2.19 31.92
N LEU A 111 21.40 3.36 32.22
CA LEU A 111 20.62 4.57 32.57
C LEU A 111 19.76 5.07 31.39
N ILE A 112 20.29 5.03 30.17
CA ILE A 112 19.55 5.40 28.96
C ILE A 112 18.41 4.41 28.70
N GLU A 113 18.69 3.11 28.81
CA GLU A 113 17.71 2.05 28.62
C GLU A 113 16.57 2.17 29.64
N GLN A 114 16.89 2.41 30.91
CA GLN A 114 15.90 2.62 31.95
C GLN A 114 15.01 3.83 31.62
N GLU A 115 15.57 5.00 31.33
CA GLU A 115 14.77 6.20 31.01
C GLU A 115 13.92 5.97 29.75
N CYS A 116 14.45 5.29 28.73
CA CYS A 116 13.69 4.93 27.53
C CYS A 116 12.51 3.99 27.87
N SER A 117 12.75 2.97 28.69
CA SER A 117 11.73 2.03 29.15
C SER A 117 10.64 2.71 29.98
N ASP A 118 10.97 3.72 30.79
CA ASP A 118 10.01 4.49 31.58
C ASP A 118 8.96 5.21 30.72
N TYR A 119 9.26 5.45 29.43
CA TYR A 119 8.33 6.01 28.44
C TYR A 119 7.79 4.98 27.44
N GLY A 120 8.05 3.68 27.65
CA GLY A 120 7.66 2.60 26.74
C GLY A 120 8.36 2.69 25.37
N ILE A 121 9.58 3.22 25.34
CA ILE A 121 10.39 3.41 24.13
C ILE A 121 11.62 2.50 24.19
N ASP A 122 11.92 1.81 23.09
CA ASP A 122 13.15 1.03 22.98
C ASP A 122 14.36 1.96 22.77
N MET A 123 15.53 1.56 23.29
CA MET A 123 16.80 2.25 23.06
C MET A 123 17.05 2.48 21.55
N PRO A 124 17.65 3.61 21.13
CA PRO A 124 17.89 3.86 19.72
C PRO A 124 18.74 2.77 19.06
N GLU A 125 18.20 2.13 18.02
CA GLU A 125 18.98 1.27 17.12
C GLU A 125 19.95 2.14 16.29
N VAL A 126 21.26 1.95 16.51
CA VAL A 126 22.36 2.57 15.77
C VAL A 126 23.27 1.48 15.17
N ASP A 127 23.93 1.80 14.07
CA ASP A 127 24.91 0.91 13.45
C ASP A 127 26.15 0.82 14.38
N ASP A 128 26.75 -0.36 14.49
CA ASP A 128 27.91 -0.68 15.34
C ASP A 128 27.74 -0.39 16.86
N ASP A 129 26.52 -0.13 17.33
CA ASP A 129 26.19 0.21 18.72
C ASP A 129 27.00 1.41 19.28
N ASP A 130 27.29 2.41 18.45
CA ASP A 130 28.02 3.62 18.87
C ASP A 130 27.27 4.40 19.95
N LEU A 131 27.81 4.36 21.17
CA LEU A 131 27.26 5.04 22.34
C LEU A 131 27.15 6.56 22.13
N ARG A 132 28.10 7.20 21.43
CA ARG A 132 28.04 8.65 21.19
C ARG A 132 26.82 9.00 20.37
N ALA A 133 26.53 8.17 19.39
CA ALA A 133 25.39 8.33 18.51
C ALA A 133 24.06 8.00 19.19
N ILE A 134 24.05 7.05 20.14
CA ILE A 134 22.91 6.80 21.04
C ILE A 134 22.66 8.05 21.89
N ILE A 135 23.69 8.53 22.61
CA ILE A 135 23.63 9.73 23.46
C ILE A 135 23.10 10.93 22.67
N ALA A 136 23.66 11.21 21.48
CA ALA A 136 23.24 12.32 20.63
C ALA A 136 21.74 12.29 20.26
N ARG A 137 21.13 11.09 20.17
CA ARG A 137 19.69 10.94 19.94
C ARG A 137 18.89 11.17 21.22
N VAL A 138 19.28 10.54 22.32
CA VAL A 138 18.50 10.59 23.57
C VAL A 138 18.60 11.92 24.31
N VAL A 139 19.59 12.76 24.00
CA VAL A 139 19.63 14.16 24.47
C VAL A 139 18.91 15.15 23.55
N ASP A 140 18.44 14.72 22.37
CA ASP A 140 17.67 15.55 21.42
C ASP A 140 16.15 15.37 21.64
N PRO A 141 15.42 16.41 22.11
CA PRO A 141 13.96 16.35 22.26
C PRO A 141 13.22 15.94 20.98
N ARG A 142 13.79 16.19 19.80
CA ARG A 142 13.15 15.85 18.53
C ARG A 142 13.15 14.34 18.26
N TRP A 143 14.12 13.60 18.79
CA TRP A 143 14.08 12.14 18.73
C TRP A 143 12.95 11.60 19.60
N TRP A 144 12.88 12.03 20.87
CA TRP A 144 11.81 11.68 21.80
C TRP A 144 10.43 11.99 21.25
N ARG A 145 10.22 13.19 20.71
CA ARG A 145 8.95 13.60 20.09
C ARG A 145 8.48 12.63 19.00
N ARG A 146 9.39 12.09 18.19
CA ARG A 146 9.05 11.11 17.15
C ARG A 146 8.69 9.74 17.73
N GLN A 147 9.40 9.30 18.77
CA GLN A 147 9.13 8.02 19.43
C GLN A 147 7.83 8.08 20.23
N LEU A 148 7.61 9.12 21.03
CA LEU A 148 6.39 9.33 21.81
C LEU A 148 5.15 9.37 20.91
N ARG A 149 5.15 10.18 19.83
CA ARG A 149 4.03 10.20 18.85
C ARG A 149 3.72 8.82 18.25
N LYS A 150 4.74 7.98 18.08
CA LYS A 150 4.61 6.62 17.55
C LYS A 150 4.05 5.67 18.61
N VAL A 151 4.57 5.69 19.83
CA VAL A 151 4.16 4.82 20.94
C VAL A 151 2.76 5.20 21.42
N VAL A 152 2.56 6.45 21.86
CA VAL A 152 1.25 6.98 22.30
C VAL A 152 0.18 6.75 21.24
N GLY A 153 0.47 7.12 20.00
CA GLY A 153 -0.50 6.99 18.92
C GLY A 153 -0.89 5.55 18.62
N ARG A 154 0.05 4.59 18.69
CA ARG A 154 -0.24 3.16 18.47
C ARG A 154 -0.96 2.54 19.65
N ALA A 155 -0.56 2.90 20.87
CA ALA A 155 -1.22 2.45 22.08
C ALA A 155 -2.67 2.93 22.12
N PHE A 156 -2.91 4.20 21.78
CA PHE A 156 -4.25 4.78 21.72
C PHE A 156 -5.10 4.12 20.64
N GLU A 157 -4.57 3.94 19.42
CA GLU A 157 -5.31 3.24 18.36
C GLU A 157 -5.56 1.77 18.68
N GLY A 158 -4.58 1.08 19.26
CA GLY A 158 -4.73 -0.30 19.73
C GLY A 158 -5.78 -0.41 20.83
N GLY A 159 -5.87 0.57 21.73
CA GLY A 159 -6.96 0.69 22.69
C GLY A 159 -8.33 0.87 22.01
N ASN A 160 -8.43 1.78 21.04
CA ASN A 160 -9.67 1.99 20.27
C ASN A 160 -10.16 0.73 19.56
N ILE A 161 -9.25 -0.07 18.99
CA ILE A 161 -9.57 -1.37 18.38
C ILE A 161 -10.06 -2.36 19.44
N ARG A 162 -9.30 -2.55 20.52
CA ARG A 162 -9.63 -3.51 21.58
C ARG A 162 -10.96 -3.19 22.28
N LEU A 163 -11.28 -1.91 22.46
CA LEU A 163 -12.54 -1.42 23.03
C LEU A 163 -13.70 -1.38 22.03
N GLY A 164 -13.49 -1.81 20.79
CA GLY A 164 -14.53 -1.90 19.77
C GLY A 164 -15.01 -0.56 19.20
N TYR A 165 -14.23 0.51 19.30
CA TYR A 165 -14.53 1.75 18.56
C TYR A 165 -14.35 1.55 17.05
N VAL A 166 -13.34 0.78 16.65
CA VAL A 166 -13.02 0.51 15.25
C VAL A 166 -13.80 -0.69 14.75
N HIS A 167 -14.89 -0.43 14.02
CA HIS A 167 -15.69 -1.44 13.32
C HIS A 167 -16.59 -0.79 12.27
N TYR A 168 -17.29 -1.62 11.50
CA TYR A 168 -18.13 -1.17 10.39
C TYR A 168 -19.21 -0.14 10.80
N HIS A 169 -19.93 -0.39 11.89
CA HIS A 169 -21.00 0.51 12.40
C HIS A 169 -20.49 1.65 13.30
N GLY A 170 -19.16 1.77 13.46
CA GLY A 170 -18.52 2.79 14.28
C GLY A 170 -17.52 3.59 13.44
N GLU A 171 -16.23 3.48 13.76
CA GLU A 171 -15.15 4.16 13.06
C GLU A 171 -14.38 3.13 12.20
N PRO A 172 -14.79 2.84 10.95
CA PRO A 172 -14.20 1.73 10.19
C PRO A 172 -12.73 1.98 9.86
N TYR A 173 -11.95 0.90 9.76
CA TYR A 173 -10.52 0.84 9.41
C TYR A 173 -9.54 1.49 10.40
N ALA A 174 -9.86 2.69 10.88
CA ALA A 174 -9.08 3.45 11.85
C ALA A 174 -10.00 4.42 12.61
N SER A 175 -9.65 4.71 13.86
CA SER A 175 -10.40 5.67 14.67
C SER A 175 -10.37 7.09 14.10
N ASN A 176 -11.40 7.88 14.42
CA ASN A 176 -11.46 9.30 14.01
C ASN A 176 -10.24 10.08 14.49
N ASP A 177 -9.76 9.80 15.70
CA ASP A 177 -8.55 10.42 16.27
C ASP A 177 -7.30 10.09 15.45
N ALA A 178 -7.16 8.84 15.01
CA ALA A 178 -6.04 8.43 14.17
C ALA A 178 -6.06 9.15 12.81
N VAL A 179 -7.24 9.34 12.21
CA VAL A 179 -7.40 10.09 10.95
C VAL A 179 -7.11 11.56 11.14
N LEU A 180 -7.70 12.21 12.15
CA LEU A 180 -7.49 13.63 12.43
C LEU A 180 -6.01 13.94 12.73
N SER A 181 -5.36 13.09 13.53
CA SER A 181 -3.92 13.17 13.81
C SER A 181 -3.09 13.07 12.52
N ARG A 182 -3.46 12.16 11.61
CA ARG A 182 -2.78 11.99 10.32
C ARG A 182 -2.98 13.19 9.39
N LEU A 183 -4.20 13.72 9.30
CA LEU A 183 -4.50 14.91 8.52
C LEU A 183 -3.73 16.13 9.03
N ALA A 184 -3.68 16.34 10.35
CA ALA A 184 -2.89 17.40 10.96
C ALA A 184 -1.39 17.22 10.71
N GLN A 185 -0.88 15.99 10.73
CA GLN A 185 0.51 15.70 10.36
C GLN A 185 0.78 16.03 8.88
N ASN A 186 -0.12 15.63 7.97
CA ASN A 186 0.03 15.90 6.53
C ASN A 186 0.02 17.41 6.24
N ARG A 187 -0.85 18.20 6.90
CA ARG A 187 -0.87 19.67 6.77
C ARG A 187 0.44 20.30 7.24
N ARG A 188 0.97 19.89 8.40
CA ARG A 188 2.26 20.38 8.90
C ARG A 188 3.41 20.02 7.95
N ASN A 189 3.41 18.81 7.39
CA ASN A 189 4.41 18.39 6.43
C ASN A 189 4.30 19.21 5.13
N ALA A 190 3.09 19.47 4.62
CA ALA A 190 2.91 20.29 3.42
C ALA A 190 3.46 21.70 3.62
N ALA A 191 3.08 22.37 4.72
CA ALA A 191 3.61 23.69 5.07
C ALA A 191 5.14 23.69 5.21
N ALA A 192 5.72 22.61 5.76
CA ALA A 192 7.18 22.47 5.88
C ALA A 192 7.88 22.38 4.52
N LEU A 193 7.31 21.62 3.58
CA LEU A 193 7.87 21.42 2.25
C LEU A 193 7.78 22.69 1.40
N GLU A 194 6.70 23.46 1.57
CA GLU A 194 6.47 24.74 0.88
C GLU A 194 7.41 25.83 1.40
N ALA A 195 7.56 25.96 2.72
CA ALA A 195 8.40 26.98 3.34
C ALA A 195 9.91 26.73 3.17
N THR A 196 10.34 25.52 2.77
CA THR A 196 11.75 25.18 2.66
C THR A 196 12.24 25.34 1.23
N MET A 197 13.10 26.32 0.99
CA MET A 197 13.79 26.52 -0.29
C MET A 197 15.12 25.78 -0.33
N VAL A 198 15.41 25.16 -1.47
CA VAL A 198 16.68 24.50 -1.74
C VAL A 198 17.27 25.01 -3.06
N ARG A 199 18.60 25.18 -3.09
CA ARG A 199 19.38 25.57 -4.26
C ARG A 199 20.28 24.43 -4.70
N ASN A 200 20.40 24.22 -6.01
CA ASN A 200 21.36 23.27 -6.57
C ASN A 200 22.67 23.93 -7.01
N GLU A 201 23.63 23.12 -7.45
CA GLU A 201 24.93 23.59 -7.97
C GLU A 201 24.83 24.46 -9.22
N ALA A 202 23.71 24.43 -9.95
CA ALA A 202 23.45 25.28 -11.11
C ALA A 202 22.80 26.63 -10.74
N GLY A 203 22.65 26.93 -9.44
CA GLY A 203 22.03 28.16 -8.95
C GLY A 203 20.50 28.17 -9.04
N GLN A 204 19.87 27.06 -9.42
CA GLN A 204 18.41 26.96 -9.49
C GLN A 204 17.83 26.78 -8.09
N GLU A 205 16.79 27.55 -7.77
CA GLU A 205 16.09 27.48 -6.50
C GLU A 205 14.68 26.94 -6.69
N PHE A 206 14.31 25.98 -5.85
CA PHE A 206 12.94 25.46 -5.79
C PHE A 206 12.57 25.20 -4.34
N SER A 207 11.28 25.27 -4.04
CA SER A 207 10.74 24.70 -2.81
C SER A 207 10.84 23.18 -2.85
N ILE A 208 10.93 22.54 -1.68
CA ILE A 208 10.88 21.07 -1.62
C ILE A 208 9.52 20.55 -2.11
N ALA A 209 8.44 21.32 -1.95
CA ALA A 209 7.12 20.99 -2.48
C ALA A 209 7.13 20.83 -4.01
N GLU A 210 7.72 21.77 -4.76
CA GLU A 210 7.84 21.70 -6.22
C GLU A 210 8.68 20.50 -6.69
N LEU A 211 9.75 20.18 -5.96
CA LEU A 211 10.55 18.99 -6.24
C LEU A 211 9.78 17.70 -5.95
N ALA A 212 8.99 17.67 -4.87
CA ALA A 212 8.19 16.51 -4.49
C ALA A 212 7.13 16.19 -5.57
N GLU A 213 6.49 17.20 -6.14
CA GLU A 213 5.50 17.08 -7.22
C GLU A 213 6.06 16.38 -8.47
N LYS A 214 7.35 16.57 -8.77
CA LYS A 214 8.02 15.95 -9.93
C LYS A 214 8.49 14.50 -9.68
N THR A 215 8.27 13.95 -8.48
CA THR A 215 8.80 12.63 -8.09
C THR A 215 7.70 11.65 -7.69
N THR A 216 8.08 10.43 -7.30
CA THR A 216 7.15 9.44 -6.73
C THR A 216 6.58 9.81 -5.35
N ALA A 217 6.93 10.99 -4.81
CA ALA A 217 6.23 11.58 -3.68
C ALA A 217 4.79 11.97 -4.07
N ASN A 218 4.59 12.48 -5.29
CA ASN A 218 3.28 12.69 -5.88
C ASN A 218 2.53 11.35 -6.05
N LYS A 219 1.28 11.31 -5.56
CA LYS A 219 0.42 10.11 -5.55
C LYS A 219 0.09 9.63 -6.97
N THR A 220 -0.18 10.54 -7.91
CA THR A 220 -0.47 10.27 -9.33
C THR A 220 0.71 9.61 -10.03
N ILE A 221 1.92 10.14 -9.86
CA ILE A 221 3.14 9.55 -10.43
C ILE A 221 3.39 8.15 -9.85
N ARG A 222 3.25 8.00 -8.53
CA ARG A 222 3.39 6.71 -7.85
C ARG A 222 2.40 5.67 -8.35
N ARG A 223 1.14 6.07 -8.57
CA ARG A 223 0.09 5.24 -9.15
C ARG A 223 0.42 4.82 -10.58
N GLY A 224 0.81 5.78 -11.43
CA GLY A 224 1.21 5.51 -12.80
C GLY A 224 2.35 4.50 -12.88
N GLU A 225 3.38 4.65 -12.03
CA GLU A 225 4.49 3.69 -11.95
C GLU A 225 4.04 2.31 -11.45
N LEU A 226 3.11 2.24 -10.49
CA LEU A 226 2.55 0.96 -10.04
C LEU A 226 1.79 0.25 -11.17
N MET A 227 0.90 0.97 -11.87
CA MET A 227 0.10 0.42 -12.96
C MET A 227 0.97 0.00 -14.15
N LEU A 228 2.01 0.76 -14.48
CA LEU A 228 2.98 0.41 -15.50
C LEU A 228 3.65 -0.93 -15.22
N ARG A 229 4.02 -1.19 -13.96
CA ARG A 229 4.65 -2.45 -13.56
C ARG A 229 3.68 -3.62 -13.58
N ILE A 230 2.45 -3.42 -13.12
CA ILE A 230 1.38 -4.44 -13.18
C ILE A 230 1.15 -4.85 -14.64
N ASN A 231 1.01 -3.87 -15.54
CA ASN A 231 0.87 -4.10 -16.98
C ASN A 231 2.08 -4.89 -17.52
N GLY A 232 3.31 -4.46 -17.21
CA GLY A 232 4.49 -5.17 -17.70
C GLY A 232 4.59 -6.63 -17.22
N PHE A 233 4.15 -6.95 -15.99
CA PHE A 233 4.05 -8.35 -15.55
C PHE A 233 2.98 -9.14 -16.27
N GLU A 234 1.85 -8.53 -16.57
CA GLU A 234 0.77 -9.14 -17.34
C GLU A 234 1.23 -9.48 -18.77
N VAL A 235 1.93 -8.57 -19.44
CA VAL A 235 2.48 -8.81 -20.78
C VAL A 235 3.42 -10.01 -20.78
N ILE A 236 4.39 -10.05 -19.86
CA ILE A 236 5.32 -11.18 -19.72
C ILE A 236 4.58 -12.47 -19.38
N ALA A 237 3.53 -12.39 -18.55
CA ALA A 237 2.74 -13.56 -18.20
C ALA A 237 2.04 -14.17 -19.42
N LYS A 238 1.45 -13.33 -20.28
CA LYS A 238 0.80 -13.79 -21.52
C LYS A 238 1.81 -14.41 -22.48
N GLU A 239 2.94 -13.74 -22.69
CA GLU A 239 4.01 -14.21 -23.60
C GLU A 239 4.58 -15.57 -23.18
N CYS A 240 4.71 -15.80 -21.88
CA CYS A 240 5.25 -17.05 -21.34
C CYS A 240 4.16 -18.07 -20.96
N ASN A 241 2.89 -17.78 -21.24
CA ASN A 241 1.74 -18.59 -20.84
C ASN A 241 1.69 -18.89 -19.32
N ASP A 242 2.13 -17.94 -18.50
CA ASP A 242 2.09 -18.02 -17.05
C ASP A 242 0.66 -17.89 -16.55
N GLN A 243 0.36 -18.63 -15.49
CA GLN A 243 -0.99 -18.67 -14.95
C GLN A 243 -1.18 -17.54 -13.93
N GLY A 244 -2.15 -16.66 -14.21
CA GLY A 244 -2.51 -15.55 -13.33
C GLY A 244 -3.48 -15.99 -12.22
N LEU A 245 -3.20 -15.56 -10.99
CA LEU A 245 -4.02 -15.81 -9.82
C LEU A 245 -4.27 -14.50 -9.07
N PHE A 246 -5.54 -14.25 -8.74
CA PHE A 246 -5.95 -13.23 -7.79
C PHE A 246 -6.28 -13.90 -6.45
N LEU A 247 -5.55 -13.54 -5.40
CA LEU A 247 -5.65 -14.13 -4.08
C LEU A 247 -6.13 -13.09 -3.07
N THR A 248 -6.99 -13.50 -2.15
CA THR A 248 -7.31 -12.74 -0.94
C THR A 248 -6.92 -13.59 0.27
N TRP A 249 -5.90 -13.16 1.00
CA TRP A 249 -5.38 -13.85 2.18
C TRP A 249 -5.76 -13.07 3.45
N SER A 250 -6.62 -13.66 4.27
CA SER A 250 -7.13 -13.08 5.51
C SER A 250 -6.54 -13.77 6.75
N CYS A 251 -6.57 -13.06 7.88
CA CYS A 251 -6.09 -13.55 9.16
C CYS A 251 -7.06 -14.54 9.85
N PRO A 252 -6.57 -15.30 10.84
CA PRO A 252 -7.21 -15.67 12.10
C PRO A 252 -8.48 -14.97 12.53
N SER A 253 -9.58 -15.62 12.92
CA SER A 253 -10.60 -14.88 13.70
C SER A 253 -10.01 -14.25 14.97
N ARG A 254 -8.98 -14.86 15.58
CA ARG A 254 -8.30 -14.30 16.77
C ARG A 254 -7.63 -12.94 16.56
N PHE A 255 -7.38 -12.52 15.32
CA PHE A 255 -6.83 -11.19 15.00
C PHE A 255 -7.92 -10.13 14.78
N HIS A 256 -9.20 -10.53 14.74
CA HIS A 256 -10.32 -9.64 14.49
C HIS A 256 -10.98 -9.22 15.80
N ALA A 257 -10.97 -7.92 16.12
CA ALA A 257 -11.54 -7.41 17.37
C ALA A 257 -13.07 -7.43 17.37
N MET A 258 -13.67 -7.18 16.21
CA MET A 258 -15.11 -6.96 16.08
C MET A 258 -15.67 -7.84 14.97
N LEU A 259 -16.85 -8.40 15.21
CA LEU A 259 -17.62 -9.09 14.18
C LEU A 259 -18.28 -8.05 13.26
N HIS A 260 -18.62 -8.44 12.03
CA HIS A 260 -19.34 -7.56 11.10
C HIS A 260 -20.69 -7.06 11.66
N THR A 261 -21.30 -7.80 12.60
CA THR A 261 -22.52 -7.38 13.30
C THR A 261 -22.32 -6.22 14.29
N GLY A 262 -21.09 -5.74 14.47
CA GLY A 262 -20.74 -4.71 15.45
C GLY A 262 -20.56 -5.22 16.87
N LYS A 263 -20.66 -6.54 17.12
CA LYS A 263 -20.40 -7.15 18.42
C LYS A 263 -18.90 -7.47 18.60
N PRO A 264 -18.36 -7.37 19.82
CA PRO A 264 -17.02 -7.88 20.12
C PRO A 264 -16.86 -9.34 19.74
N ASN A 265 -15.71 -9.69 19.17
CA ASN A 265 -15.40 -11.07 18.83
C ASN A 265 -14.82 -11.80 20.06
N PRO A 266 -15.47 -12.87 20.57
CA PRO A 266 -14.99 -13.58 21.76
C PRO A 266 -13.67 -14.32 21.55
N LYS A 267 -13.22 -14.52 20.30
CA LYS A 267 -11.95 -15.19 19.99
C LYS A 267 -10.76 -14.23 19.89
N TYR A 268 -11.02 -12.93 19.94
CA TYR A 268 -9.97 -11.92 19.77
C TYR A 268 -8.92 -12.03 20.88
N ASP A 269 -7.64 -12.05 20.51
CA ASP A 269 -6.53 -12.25 21.43
C ASP A 269 -5.80 -10.95 21.82
N GLY A 270 -6.33 -9.78 21.43
CA GLY A 270 -5.69 -8.50 21.68
C GLY A 270 -4.58 -8.12 20.67
N SER A 271 -4.32 -8.95 19.66
CA SER A 271 -3.32 -8.64 18.63
C SER A 271 -3.63 -7.35 17.88
N ASP A 272 -2.60 -6.54 17.67
CA ASP A 272 -2.69 -5.31 16.87
C ASP A 272 -2.54 -5.58 15.35
N PRO A 273 -2.93 -4.63 14.48
CA PRO A 273 -2.78 -4.76 13.04
C PRO A 273 -1.33 -4.99 12.57
N ARG A 274 -0.33 -4.49 13.32
CA ARG A 274 1.08 -4.70 12.99
C ARG A 274 1.48 -6.16 13.18
N THR A 275 1.03 -6.78 14.26
CA THR A 275 1.23 -8.19 14.61
C THR A 275 0.51 -9.10 13.63
N ALA A 276 -0.74 -8.79 13.30
CA ALA A 276 -1.50 -9.50 12.28
C ALA A 276 -0.82 -9.43 10.88
N ASN A 277 -0.31 -8.26 10.49
CA ASN A 277 0.41 -8.12 9.21
C ASN A 277 1.75 -8.87 9.21
N LYS A 278 2.47 -8.93 10.33
CA LYS A 278 3.67 -9.78 10.49
C LYS A 278 3.33 -11.27 10.35
N TYR A 279 2.18 -11.71 10.89
CA TYR A 279 1.70 -13.08 10.72
C TYR A 279 1.48 -13.44 9.25
N LEU A 280 0.79 -12.59 8.48
CA LEU A 280 0.61 -12.81 7.03
C LEU A 280 1.97 -12.85 6.31
N GLY A 281 2.91 -11.98 6.70
CA GLY A 281 4.29 -12.02 6.20
C GLY A 281 4.98 -13.35 6.44
N LYS A 282 4.88 -13.89 7.66
CA LYS A 282 5.47 -15.19 7.99
C LYS A 282 4.84 -16.32 7.17
N MET A 283 3.51 -16.37 7.06
CA MET A 283 2.82 -17.43 6.33
C MET A 283 3.12 -17.41 4.83
N THR A 284 3.14 -16.21 4.24
CA THR A 284 3.46 -16.05 2.82
C THR A 284 4.93 -16.32 2.50
N ALA A 285 5.86 -15.95 3.39
CA ALA A 285 7.27 -16.30 3.25
C ALA A 285 7.47 -17.82 3.23
N LEU A 286 6.87 -18.53 4.19
CA LEU A 286 6.93 -20.00 4.26
C LEU A 286 6.32 -20.66 3.01
N ALA A 287 5.18 -20.14 2.53
CA ALA A 287 4.56 -20.62 1.30
C ALA A 287 5.48 -20.42 0.09
N ARG A 288 6.08 -19.24 -0.07
CA ARG A 288 7.01 -18.94 -1.17
C ARG A 288 8.25 -19.83 -1.14
N SER A 289 8.86 -20.05 0.03
CA SER A 289 9.99 -20.98 0.16
C SER A 289 9.60 -22.41 -0.22
N ALA A 290 8.39 -22.84 0.11
CA ALA A 290 7.88 -24.16 -0.25
C ALA A 290 7.55 -24.31 -1.75
N LEU A 291 7.15 -23.23 -2.42
CA LEU A 291 6.98 -23.17 -3.88
C LEU A 291 8.34 -23.25 -4.59
N ALA A 292 9.31 -22.46 -4.13
CA ALA A 292 10.66 -22.42 -4.70
C ALA A 292 11.35 -23.79 -4.66
N ARG A 293 11.29 -24.51 -3.52
CA ARG A 293 11.85 -25.88 -3.40
C ARG A 293 11.21 -26.92 -4.34
N ARG A 294 10.07 -26.60 -4.94
CA ARG A 294 9.36 -27.46 -5.90
C ARG A 294 9.49 -26.97 -7.34
N GLY A 295 10.38 -26.00 -7.60
CA GLY A 295 10.54 -25.41 -8.91
C GLY A 295 9.31 -24.62 -9.38
N ILE A 296 8.55 -24.00 -8.47
CA ILE A 296 7.44 -23.12 -8.85
C ILE A 296 7.87 -21.67 -8.63
N GLY A 297 8.03 -20.94 -9.74
CA GLY A 297 8.30 -19.51 -9.73
C GLY A 297 7.04 -18.71 -9.46
N LEU A 298 7.17 -17.61 -8.72
CA LEU A 298 6.07 -16.72 -8.39
C LEU A 298 6.53 -15.26 -8.43
N TYR A 299 5.81 -14.43 -9.18
CA TYR A 299 6.03 -12.98 -9.26
C TYR A 299 4.69 -12.22 -9.34
N GLY A 300 4.68 -10.92 -9.07
CA GLY A 300 3.46 -10.10 -9.07
C GLY A 300 3.44 -9.01 -7.99
N PHE A 301 2.28 -8.74 -7.42
CA PHE A 301 2.03 -7.68 -6.44
C PHE A 301 1.19 -8.15 -5.26
N ARG A 302 1.47 -7.56 -4.10
CA ARG A 302 0.72 -7.70 -2.85
C ARG A 302 0.27 -6.32 -2.39
N ILE A 303 -1.00 -6.21 -2.03
CA ILE A 303 -1.66 -5.03 -1.46
C ILE A 303 -2.18 -5.41 -0.08
N ALA A 304 -1.82 -4.66 0.95
CA ALA A 304 -2.42 -4.80 2.27
C ALA A 304 -3.53 -3.76 2.46
N GLU A 305 -4.67 -4.23 2.95
CA GLU A 305 -5.84 -3.41 3.26
C GLU A 305 -6.39 -3.77 4.66
N PRO A 306 -7.00 -2.80 5.37
CA PRO A 306 -7.71 -3.08 6.59
C PRO A 306 -9.08 -3.72 6.29
N HIS A 307 -9.47 -4.71 7.09
CA HIS A 307 -10.87 -5.04 7.30
C HIS A 307 -11.55 -3.94 8.11
N HIS A 308 -12.89 -3.99 8.22
CA HIS A 308 -13.68 -2.95 8.89
C HIS A 308 -13.25 -2.68 10.35
N ASP A 309 -12.64 -3.67 11.02
CA ASP A 309 -12.13 -3.61 12.38
C ASP A 309 -10.62 -3.28 12.47
N GLY A 310 -10.00 -2.92 11.34
CA GLY A 310 -8.57 -2.58 11.25
C GLY A 310 -7.65 -3.79 11.08
N CYS A 311 -8.15 -5.04 11.14
CA CYS A 311 -7.32 -6.22 10.93
C CYS A 311 -6.86 -6.32 9.45
N PRO A 312 -5.56 -6.49 9.16
CA PRO A 312 -5.06 -6.56 7.80
C PRO A 312 -5.53 -7.82 7.06
N HIS A 313 -5.75 -7.67 5.76
CA HIS A 313 -5.80 -8.74 4.77
C HIS A 313 -5.05 -8.34 3.52
N TRP A 314 -4.60 -9.33 2.75
CA TRP A 314 -3.80 -9.09 1.56
C TRP A 314 -4.54 -9.49 0.30
N HIS A 315 -4.67 -8.54 -0.63
CA HIS A 315 -4.99 -8.82 -2.02
C HIS A 315 -3.70 -9.01 -2.80
N MET A 316 -3.62 -10.08 -3.60
CA MET A 316 -2.41 -10.40 -4.33
C MET A 316 -2.75 -10.75 -5.77
N LEU A 317 -2.07 -10.09 -6.69
CA LEU A 317 -2.06 -10.46 -8.09
C LEU A 317 -0.73 -11.16 -8.36
N VAL A 318 -0.75 -12.48 -8.57
CA VAL A 318 0.46 -13.28 -8.76
C VAL A 318 0.38 -14.11 -10.03
N PHE A 319 1.53 -14.26 -10.68
CA PHE A 319 1.72 -15.13 -11.83
C PHE A 319 2.63 -16.28 -11.41
N VAL A 320 2.30 -17.48 -11.86
CA VAL A 320 3.04 -18.69 -11.53
C VAL A 320 3.53 -19.42 -12.77
N ARG A 321 4.78 -19.90 -12.71
CA ARG A 321 5.49 -20.59 -13.78
C ARG A 321 6.19 -21.84 -13.25
N ALA A 322 6.23 -22.92 -14.03
CA ALA A 322 7.14 -24.03 -13.78
C ALA A 322 8.58 -23.62 -14.13
N LEU A 323 9.50 -23.83 -13.21
CA LEU A 323 10.94 -23.67 -13.43
C LEU A 323 11.54 -25.02 -13.89
N PRO A 324 12.73 -25.04 -14.49
CA PRO A 324 13.38 -26.28 -14.96
C PRO A 324 13.46 -27.40 -13.91
N GLY A 325 13.58 -27.05 -12.61
CA GLY A 325 13.56 -27.99 -11.49
C GLY A 325 12.16 -28.35 -10.94
N TYR A 326 11.11 -28.32 -11.76
CA TYR A 326 9.74 -28.64 -11.31
C TYR A 326 9.58 -30.15 -11.08
N THR A 327 9.52 -30.55 -9.81
CA THR A 327 9.65 -31.95 -9.35
C THR A 327 8.34 -32.71 -9.20
N THR A 328 7.25 -32.32 -9.87
CA THR A 328 5.95 -33.01 -9.72
C THR A 328 5.38 -33.55 -11.04
N PRO A 329 5.73 -34.79 -11.43
CA PRO A 329 5.32 -35.41 -12.71
C PRO A 329 3.80 -35.56 -12.89
N HIS A 330 3.05 -35.80 -11.79
CA HIS A 330 1.63 -36.14 -11.86
C HIS A 330 0.66 -34.95 -11.88
N VAL A 331 1.15 -33.72 -11.72
CA VAL A 331 0.30 -32.51 -11.74
C VAL A 331 0.86 -31.53 -12.76
N LYS A 332 0.30 -31.56 -13.97
CA LYS A 332 0.66 -30.66 -15.08
C LYS A 332 0.24 -29.21 -14.79
N ASP A 333 -0.82 -29.00 -14.01
CA ASP A 333 -1.29 -27.67 -13.64
C ASP A 333 -0.51 -27.08 -12.45
N VAL A 334 0.51 -26.28 -12.80
CA VAL A 334 1.36 -25.54 -11.86
C VAL A 334 0.55 -24.63 -10.94
N ALA A 335 -0.51 -24.00 -11.46
CA ALA A 335 -1.36 -23.09 -10.68
C ALA A 335 -2.14 -23.85 -9.60
N SER A 336 -2.75 -24.99 -9.94
CA SER A 336 -3.39 -25.87 -8.94
C SER A 336 -2.42 -26.27 -7.83
N ARG A 337 -1.16 -26.59 -8.20
CA ARG A 337 -0.14 -26.97 -7.23
C ARG A 337 0.24 -25.81 -6.33
N ALA A 338 0.43 -24.62 -6.90
CA ALA A 338 0.71 -23.41 -6.14
C ALA A 338 -0.40 -23.09 -5.15
N ILE A 339 -1.66 -23.11 -5.61
CA ILE A 339 -2.86 -22.90 -4.78
C ILE A 339 -2.89 -23.89 -3.61
N ARG A 340 -2.65 -25.18 -3.87
CA ARG A 340 -2.66 -26.23 -2.82
C ARG A 340 -1.61 -25.96 -1.74
N ILE A 341 -0.41 -25.55 -2.14
CA ILE A 341 0.67 -25.22 -1.21
C ILE A 341 0.32 -23.97 -0.40
N MET A 342 -0.17 -22.91 -1.05
CA MET A 342 -0.56 -21.68 -0.35
C MET A 342 -1.72 -21.94 0.63
N LYS A 343 -2.74 -22.72 0.23
CA LYS A 343 -3.85 -23.14 1.11
C LYS A 343 -3.35 -23.92 2.33
N ARG A 344 -2.36 -24.81 2.17
CA ARG A 344 -1.74 -25.53 3.30
C ARG A 344 -1.18 -24.58 4.36
N TYR A 345 -0.52 -23.50 3.95
CA TYR A 345 0.03 -22.51 4.89
C TYR A 345 -1.05 -21.58 5.45
N ALA A 346 -2.04 -21.20 4.64
CA ALA A 346 -3.17 -20.41 5.11
C ALA A 346 -3.94 -21.14 6.23
N TRP A 347 -4.13 -22.45 6.10
CA TRP A 347 -4.85 -23.28 7.06
C TRP A 347 -3.99 -23.86 8.18
N ARG A 348 -2.71 -23.45 8.30
CA ARG A 348 -1.79 -24.03 9.27
C ARG A 348 -2.20 -23.74 10.71
N VAL A 349 -2.80 -22.57 10.95
CA VAL A 349 -3.26 -22.11 12.26
C VAL A 349 -4.79 -22.01 12.25
N ASP A 350 -5.44 -22.43 13.33
CA ASP A 350 -6.89 -22.37 13.52
C ASP A 350 -7.68 -23.04 12.39
N ARG A 351 -7.25 -24.24 11.97
CA ARG A 351 -7.81 -24.98 10.83
C ARG A 351 -9.29 -25.31 11.00
N GLY A 352 -9.72 -25.59 12.24
CA GLY A 352 -11.10 -25.96 12.59
C GLY A 352 -12.07 -24.78 12.68
N GLU A 353 -11.62 -23.54 12.45
CA GLU A 353 -12.48 -22.37 12.54
C GLU A 353 -13.58 -22.41 11.45
N PRO A 354 -14.87 -22.17 11.80
CA PRO A 354 -15.96 -22.16 10.84
C PRO A 354 -15.69 -21.21 9.66
N GLY A 355 -15.76 -21.75 8.45
CA GLY A 355 -15.52 -20.97 7.23
C GLY A 355 -14.05 -20.72 6.89
N ALA A 356 -13.07 -21.20 7.67
CA ALA A 356 -11.65 -21.02 7.39
C ALA A 356 -11.24 -21.52 6.00
N PHE A 357 -11.73 -22.71 5.60
CA PHE A 357 -11.44 -23.29 4.28
C PHE A 357 -11.96 -22.43 3.10
N LYS A 358 -13.02 -21.65 3.33
CA LYS A 358 -13.64 -20.76 2.33
C LYS A 358 -13.06 -19.35 2.37
N ARG A 359 -12.69 -18.84 3.55
CA ARG A 359 -12.41 -17.41 3.77
C ARG A 359 -10.93 -17.07 3.96
N ARG A 360 -10.10 -18.00 4.46
CA ARG A 360 -8.70 -17.70 4.83
C ARG A 360 -7.83 -17.42 3.61
N LEU A 361 -8.03 -18.17 2.52
CA LEU A 361 -7.40 -17.94 1.24
C LEU A 361 -8.42 -18.16 0.11
N ASP A 362 -9.01 -17.06 -0.34
CA ASP A 362 -9.85 -17.04 -1.54
C ASP A 362 -8.97 -16.90 -2.77
N VAL A 363 -9.23 -17.69 -3.80
CA VAL A 363 -8.41 -17.75 -5.01
C VAL A 363 -9.29 -17.72 -6.24
N LYS A 364 -9.04 -16.75 -7.11
CA LYS A 364 -9.64 -16.63 -8.43
C LYS A 364 -8.56 -16.77 -9.48
N ARG A 365 -8.75 -17.68 -10.44
CA ARG A 365 -7.89 -17.73 -11.63
C ARG A 365 -8.23 -16.57 -12.52
N ILE A 366 -7.21 -15.94 -13.09
CA ILE A 366 -7.40 -14.88 -14.05
C ILE A 366 -7.81 -15.52 -15.36
N ASP A 367 -8.97 -15.10 -15.83
CA ASP A 367 -9.47 -15.44 -17.16
C ASP A 367 -9.11 -14.29 -18.10
N TRP A 368 -8.16 -14.56 -18.99
CA TRP A 368 -7.68 -13.58 -19.96
C TRP A 368 -8.75 -13.14 -20.96
N ALA A 369 -9.82 -13.92 -21.15
CA ALA A 369 -10.95 -13.56 -22.01
C ALA A 369 -11.90 -12.57 -21.34
N LYS A 370 -11.98 -12.57 -20.01
CA LYS A 370 -12.87 -11.67 -19.23
C LYS A 370 -12.23 -10.33 -18.87
N GLY A 371 -10.93 -10.18 -19.09
CA GLY A 371 -10.24 -8.92 -18.85
C GLY A 371 -8.77 -9.07 -18.49
N SER A 372 -8.15 -7.94 -18.18
CA SER A 372 -6.75 -7.86 -17.79
C SER A 372 -6.53 -8.25 -16.33
N ALA A 373 -5.35 -8.78 -16.03
CA ALA A 373 -4.92 -9.00 -14.65
C ALA A 373 -4.87 -7.67 -13.87
N ALA A 374 -4.53 -6.58 -14.56
CA ALA A 374 -4.63 -5.22 -14.01
C ALA A 374 -6.04 -4.86 -13.52
N GLY A 375 -7.09 -5.28 -14.23
CA GLY A 375 -8.49 -5.03 -13.84
C GLY A 375 -8.86 -5.63 -12.48
N TYR A 376 -8.31 -6.82 -12.15
CA TYR A 376 -8.56 -7.48 -10.86
C TYR A 376 -8.02 -6.68 -9.66
N ILE A 377 -6.92 -5.93 -9.87
CA ILE A 377 -6.23 -5.19 -8.81
C ILE A 377 -6.51 -3.67 -8.84
N ALA A 378 -6.97 -3.13 -9.98
CA ALA A 378 -7.18 -1.71 -10.22
C ALA A 378 -8.10 -1.06 -9.18
N LYS A 379 -9.21 -1.72 -8.81
CA LYS A 379 -10.13 -1.18 -7.78
C LYS A 379 -9.44 -0.95 -6.43
N TYR A 380 -8.49 -1.81 -6.08
CA TYR A 380 -7.75 -1.70 -4.82
C TYR A 380 -6.68 -0.61 -4.89
N VAL A 381 -6.06 -0.41 -6.06
CA VAL A 381 -5.16 0.73 -6.27
C VAL A 381 -5.94 2.06 -6.14
N ALA A 382 -7.10 2.17 -6.78
CA ALA A 382 -7.93 3.37 -6.75
C ALA A 382 -8.46 3.70 -5.33
N LYS A 383 -8.96 2.70 -4.59
CA LYS A 383 -9.43 2.84 -3.19
C LYS A 383 -8.35 3.41 -2.26
N ASN A 384 -7.11 2.95 -2.40
CA ASN A 384 -6.03 3.27 -1.47
C ASN A 384 -5.26 4.56 -1.81
N ILE A 385 -5.22 4.96 -3.09
CA ILE A 385 -4.39 6.10 -3.54
C ILE A 385 -5.24 7.33 -3.85
N ASP A 386 -6.31 7.16 -4.63
CA ASP A 386 -7.06 8.29 -5.21
C ASP A 386 -8.34 8.60 -4.43
N GLY A 387 -8.90 7.64 -3.68
CA GLY A 387 -10.17 7.79 -2.98
C GLY A 387 -11.39 7.90 -3.91
N VAL A 388 -11.20 7.66 -5.21
CA VAL A 388 -12.24 7.79 -6.26
C VAL A 388 -13.18 6.58 -6.30
N ALA A 389 -12.85 5.47 -5.65
CA ALA A 389 -13.61 4.23 -5.72
C ALA A 389 -14.34 3.89 -4.41
N ASP A 390 -15.60 3.46 -4.52
CA ASP A 390 -16.45 3.03 -3.40
C ASP A 390 -15.80 1.98 -2.50
N HIS A 391 -15.73 2.26 -1.19
CA HIS A 391 -15.26 1.31 -0.19
C HIS A 391 -16.38 0.37 0.25
N LYS A 392 -16.65 -0.66 -0.57
CA LYS A 392 -17.63 -1.72 -0.24
C LYS A 392 -17.02 -2.86 0.57
N THR A 393 -17.72 -3.30 1.62
CA THR A 393 -17.42 -4.56 2.32
C THR A 393 -17.79 -5.77 1.46
N LYS A 394 -17.36 -6.98 1.86
CA LYS A 394 -17.65 -8.21 1.11
C LYS A 394 -19.15 -8.54 1.11
N GLU A 395 -19.87 -8.03 2.10
CA GLU A 395 -21.30 -8.19 2.35
C GLU A 395 -22.14 -7.12 1.63
N GLY A 396 -21.52 -6.23 0.86
CA GLY A 396 -22.20 -5.26 -0.02
C GLY A 396 -22.44 -3.88 0.57
N TYR A 397 -21.98 -3.63 1.80
CA TYR A 397 -22.20 -2.36 2.48
C TYR A 397 -21.17 -1.30 2.08
N LEU A 398 -21.63 -0.06 1.89
CA LEU A 398 -20.78 1.07 1.49
C LEU A 398 -20.28 1.81 2.72
N ILE A 399 -18.96 1.93 2.86
CA ILE A 399 -18.35 2.85 3.82
C ILE A 399 -18.33 4.23 3.17
N THR A 400 -19.14 5.13 3.71
CA THR A 400 -19.31 6.51 3.24
C THR A 400 -18.33 7.45 3.91
N THR A 401 -18.28 8.68 3.43
CA THR A 401 -17.58 9.77 4.11
C THR A 401 -18.32 10.10 5.40
N ASP A 402 -17.58 10.21 6.50
CA ASP A 402 -18.12 10.61 7.80
C ASP A 402 -17.68 12.05 8.12
N MET A 403 -18.44 12.72 8.99
CA MET A 403 -18.09 14.04 9.52
C MET A 403 -17.60 13.93 10.96
N ALA A 404 -16.45 14.53 11.26
CA ALA A 404 -15.96 14.72 12.62
C ALA A 404 -15.86 16.23 12.89
N GLY A 405 -16.93 16.80 13.45
CA GLY A 405 -17.13 18.25 13.46
C GLY A 405 -17.22 18.78 12.01
N ASP A 406 -16.43 19.80 11.69
CA ASP A 406 -16.38 20.41 10.34
C ASP A 406 -15.42 19.70 9.37
N ARG A 407 -14.93 18.50 9.71
CA ARG A 407 -13.95 17.77 8.90
C ARG A 407 -14.52 16.50 8.30
N GLU A 408 -14.42 16.41 6.99
CA GLU A 408 -14.69 15.20 6.22
C GLU A 408 -13.60 14.15 6.41
N LEU A 409 -14.02 12.95 6.81
CA LEU A 409 -13.18 11.78 6.96
C LEU A 409 -13.52 10.77 5.87
N THR A 410 -12.77 10.84 4.77
CA THR A 410 -12.97 9.93 3.64
C THR A 410 -12.47 8.51 3.98
N PRO A 411 -13.03 7.46 3.35
CA PRO A 411 -12.54 6.10 3.52
C PRO A 411 -11.06 5.93 3.17
N SER A 412 -10.57 6.64 2.14
CA SER A 412 -9.16 6.62 1.76
C SER A 412 -8.26 7.26 2.82
N ALA A 413 -8.70 8.34 3.48
CA ALA A 413 -7.99 8.94 4.61
C ALA A 413 -7.91 7.99 5.81
N ARG A 414 -8.99 7.21 6.09
CA ARG A 414 -8.99 6.16 7.11
C ARG A 414 -7.96 5.07 6.80
N VAL A 415 -7.88 4.61 5.56
CA VAL A 415 -6.89 3.59 5.16
C VAL A 415 -5.46 4.14 5.17
N GLU A 416 -5.24 5.40 4.76
CA GLU A 416 -3.93 6.06 4.87
C GLU A 416 -3.49 6.18 6.34
N ALA A 417 -4.39 6.61 7.23
CA ALA A 417 -4.14 6.73 8.66
C ALA A 417 -3.81 5.38 9.29
N TRP A 418 -4.57 4.33 8.96
CA TRP A 418 -4.30 2.95 9.36
C TRP A 418 -2.89 2.50 8.93
N ALA A 419 -2.57 2.64 7.63
CA ALA A 419 -1.29 2.19 7.10
C ALA A 419 -0.11 2.94 7.75
N ALA A 420 -0.24 4.27 7.93
CA ALA A 420 0.76 5.10 8.56
C ALA A 420 0.95 4.76 10.05
N ARG A 421 -0.14 4.63 10.80
CA ARG A 421 -0.13 4.36 12.25
C ARG A 421 0.61 3.05 12.58
N TRP A 422 0.29 2.01 11.83
CA TRP A 422 0.83 0.66 12.06
C TRP A 422 2.16 0.41 11.33
N GLY A 423 2.55 1.32 10.43
CA GLY A 423 3.75 1.18 9.61
C GLY A 423 3.64 0.04 8.60
N ILE A 424 2.47 -0.12 7.98
CA ILE A 424 2.16 -1.18 7.02
C ILE A 424 2.38 -0.64 5.61
N ARG A 425 3.35 -1.21 4.90
CA ARG A 425 3.53 -0.96 3.47
C ARG A 425 2.32 -1.55 2.72
N GLN A 426 1.51 -0.71 2.09
CA GLN A 426 0.34 -1.17 1.33
C GLN A 426 0.78 -1.97 0.10
N PHE A 427 1.55 -1.37 -0.82
CA PHE A 427 1.95 -1.98 -2.09
C PHE A 427 3.36 -2.58 -2.07
N GLN A 428 3.48 -3.85 -2.43
CA GLN A 428 4.75 -4.56 -2.52
C GLN A 428 4.84 -5.42 -3.78
N GLN A 429 5.90 -5.23 -4.57
CA GLN A 429 6.23 -6.09 -5.70
C GLN A 429 6.89 -7.38 -5.19
N TRP A 430 6.52 -8.51 -5.78
CA TRP A 430 7.13 -9.83 -5.56
C TRP A 430 7.76 -10.31 -6.87
N GLY A 431 9.01 -10.76 -6.82
CA GLY A 431 9.75 -11.13 -8.04
C GLY A 431 9.95 -9.95 -9.00
N GLY A 432 10.38 -10.26 -10.22
CA GLY A 432 10.70 -9.28 -11.26
C GLY A 432 11.95 -8.45 -10.98
N ALA A 433 12.30 -7.61 -11.96
CA ALA A 433 13.43 -6.70 -11.84
C ALA A 433 13.16 -5.57 -10.81
N PRO A 434 14.21 -5.08 -10.12
CA PRO A 434 14.06 -4.02 -9.12
C PRO A 434 13.62 -2.68 -9.74
N VAL A 435 12.66 -2.02 -9.09
CA VAL A 435 12.23 -0.65 -9.45
C VAL A 435 13.32 0.39 -9.19
N SER A 436 14.27 0.11 -8.31
CA SER A 436 15.40 1.01 -8.04
C SER A 436 16.31 1.15 -9.25
N VAL A 437 16.61 0.05 -9.95
CA VAL A 437 17.40 0.07 -11.19
C VAL A 437 16.64 0.79 -12.30
N TRP A 438 15.32 0.54 -12.42
CA TRP A 438 14.46 1.28 -13.34
C TRP A 438 14.52 2.79 -13.15
N ARG A 439 14.42 3.26 -11.90
CA ARG A 439 14.49 4.69 -11.57
C ARG A 439 15.88 5.27 -11.79
N GLU A 440 16.92 4.46 -11.61
CA GLU A 440 18.31 4.89 -11.80
C GLU A 440 18.67 5.00 -13.29
N LEU A 441 18.24 4.06 -14.12
CA LEU A 441 18.43 4.10 -15.58
C LEU A 441 17.87 5.37 -16.22
N ARG A 442 16.78 5.92 -15.67
CA ARG A 442 16.17 7.18 -16.12
C ARG A 442 17.05 8.41 -15.93
N ARG A 443 18.05 8.32 -15.05
CA ARG A 443 19.00 9.39 -14.77
C ARG A 443 20.30 9.25 -15.57
N VAL A 444 20.47 8.15 -16.30
CA VAL A 444 21.65 7.93 -17.15
C VAL A 444 21.44 8.68 -18.46
N PRO A 445 22.38 9.54 -18.88
CA PRO A 445 22.25 10.31 -20.10
C PRO A 445 22.48 9.43 -21.34
N ALA A 446 21.89 9.82 -22.48
CA ALA A 446 21.84 9.00 -23.69
C ALA A 446 23.22 8.78 -24.35
N ASP A 447 24.09 9.76 -24.25
CA ASP A 447 25.48 9.73 -24.72
C ASP A 447 26.28 8.58 -24.12
N MET A 448 26.11 8.31 -22.82
CA MET A 448 26.78 7.19 -22.13
C MET A 448 26.33 5.81 -22.61
N VAL A 449 25.16 5.70 -23.25
CA VAL A 449 24.57 4.41 -23.64
C VAL A 449 24.82 4.06 -25.11
N LYS A 450 25.36 4.99 -25.91
CA LYS A 450 25.59 4.79 -27.35
C LYS A 450 26.45 3.56 -27.68
N GLN A 451 27.43 3.25 -26.83
CA GLN A 451 28.34 2.10 -26.98
C GLN A 451 28.06 0.99 -25.94
N ALA A 452 26.90 1.02 -25.30
CA ALA A 452 26.54 0.03 -24.29
C ALA A 452 26.24 -1.33 -24.91
N PRO A 453 26.46 -2.44 -24.17
CA PRO A 453 26.03 -3.77 -24.58
C PRO A 453 24.52 -3.80 -24.90
N PRO A 454 24.06 -4.67 -25.81
CA PRO A 454 22.66 -4.70 -26.25
C PRO A 454 21.64 -4.80 -25.11
N ALA A 455 21.93 -5.59 -24.07
CA ALA A 455 21.04 -5.73 -22.91
C ALA A 455 20.93 -4.43 -22.10
N MET A 456 22.04 -3.70 -21.92
CA MET A 456 22.06 -2.40 -21.24
C MET A 456 21.35 -1.32 -22.07
N ALA A 457 21.63 -1.26 -23.38
CA ALA A 457 20.96 -0.36 -24.30
C ALA A 457 19.45 -0.60 -24.31
N ALA A 458 19.01 -1.86 -24.41
CA ALA A 458 17.60 -2.24 -24.37
C ALA A 458 16.93 -1.90 -23.02
N ALA A 459 17.63 -2.12 -21.90
CA ALA A 459 17.12 -1.78 -20.58
C ALA A 459 16.94 -0.26 -20.41
N TRP A 460 17.95 0.53 -20.82
CA TRP A 460 17.88 1.99 -20.79
C TRP A 460 16.76 2.49 -21.71
N ASP A 461 16.74 2.03 -22.95
CA ASP A 461 15.74 2.37 -23.95
C ASP A 461 14.32 2.09 -23.42
N ALA A 462 14.08 0.94 -22.81
CA ALA A 462 12.78 0.56 -22.25
C ALA A 462 12.28 1.49 -21.12
N VAL A 463 13.18 2.12 -20.34
CA VAL A 463 12.76 2.97 -19.21
C VAL A 463 12.45 4.41 -19.62
N GLN A 464 13.04 4.87 -20.74
CA GLN A 464 12.89 6.24 -21.22
C GLN A 464 11.49 6.48 -21.81
N LYS A 465 11.04 7.73 -21.71
CA LYS A 465 9.85 8.22 -22.40
C LYS A 465 10.27 9.36 -23.33
N VAL A 466 9.74 9.37 -24.53
CA VAL A 466 9.83 10.49 -25.47
C VAL A 466 8.39 10.90 -25.75
N GLU A 467 8.05 12.15 -25.48
CA GLU A 467 6.67 12.63 -25.60
C GLU A 467 6.19 12.53 -27.06
N GLY A 468 4.97 12.03 -27.26
CA GLY A 468 4.41 11.78 -28.59
C GLY A 468 4.95 10.54 -29.32
N GLU A 469 6.21 10.15 -29.07
CA GLU A 469 6.87 9.09 -29.85
C GLU A 469 6.92 7.75 -29.11
N LYS A 470 7.32 7.77 -27.83
CA LYS A 470 7.69 6.56 -27.12
C LYS A 470 7.27 6.55 -25.66
N ARG A 471 6.56 5.49 -25.28
CA ARG A 471 6.22 5.22 -23.89
C ARG A 471 7.26 4.30 -23.24
N ALA A 472 7.53 4.56 -21.96
CA ALA A 472 8.30 3.63 -21.15
C ALA A 472 7.56 2.29 -21.03
N CYS A 473 8.28 1.18 -21.09
CA CYS A 473 7.72 -0.18 -21.13
C CYS A 473 8.38 -1.09 -20.10
N TRP A 474 7.63 -1.45 -19.05
CA TRP A 474 8.14 -2.34 -18.01
C TRP A 474 8.40 -3.76 -18.51
N ALA A 475 7.59 -4.27 -19.46
CA ALA A 475 7.81 -5.60 -20.04
C ALA A 475 9.15 -5.67 -20.78
N SER A 476 9.46 -4.69 -21.63
CA SER A 476 10.74 -4.61 -22.34
C SER A 476 11.92 -4.53 -21.37
N TYR A 477 11.79 -3.75 -20.28
CA TYR A 477 12.78 -3.71 -19.22
C TYR A 477 12.97 -5.07 -18.53
N LEU A 478 11.88 -5.80 -18.24
CA LEU A 478 11.98 -7.15 -17.69
C LEU A 478 12.70 -8.10 -18.65
N ARG A 479 12.41 -8.05 -19.95
CA ARG A 479 13.11 -8.89 -20.95
C ARG A 479 14.61 -8.59 -20.95
N ALA A 480 14.98 -7.31 -21.00
CA ALA A 480 16.38 -6.88 -20.93
C ALA A 480 17.09 -7.33 -19.65
N GLN A 481 16.36 -7.47 -18.54
CA GLN A 481 16.89 -7.94 -17.26
C GLN A 481 16.96 -9.47 -17.11
N GLY A 482 16.47 -10.25 -18.09
CA GLY A 482 16.44 -11.72 -18.03
C GLY A 482 15.07 -12.32 -17.66
N GLY A 483 14.00 -11.52 -17.65
CA GLY A 483 12.62 -11.95 -17.45
C GLY A 483 12.07 -11.69 -16.03
N ALA A 484 10.82 -12.12 -15.79
CA ALA A 484 10.11 -11.83 -14.54
C ALA A 484 10.57 -12.68 -13.33
N LEU A 485 11.24 -13.81 -13.56
CA LEU A 485 11.69 -14.76 -12.53
C LEU A 485 13.22 -14.88 -12.46
N VAL A 486 13.95 -13.96 -13.09
CA VAL A 486 15.40 -13.89 -13.01
C VAL A 486 15.86 -13.79 -11.56
N LYS A 487 16.91 -14.53 -11.21
CA LYS A 487 17.52 -14.42 -9.88
C LYS A 487 18.21 -13.07 -9.74
N ARG A 488 18.39 -12.63 -8.51
CA ARG A 488 18.97 -11.30 -8.24
C ARG A 488 20.41 -11.18 -8.73
N ASP A 489 21.18 -12.26 -8.63
CA ASP A 489 22.57 -12.32 -9.07
C ASP A 489 22.69 -12.45 -10.59
N ASP A 490 21.60 -12.85 -11.26
CA ASP A 490 21.51 -13.03 -12.71
C ASP A 490 20.90 -11.82 -13.44
N LEU A 491 20.66 -10.72 -12.73
CA LEU A 491 20.21 -9.47 -13.34
C LEU A 491 21.29 -8.91 -14.28
N MET A 492 20.89 -8.59 -15.51
CA MET A 492 21.80 -8.02 -16.52
C MET A 492 22.28 -6.62 -16.14
N VAL A 493 21.42 -5.82 -15.51
CA VAL A 493 21.73 -4.45 -15.06
C VAL A 493 21.48 -4.34 -13.57
N THR A 494 22.50 -3.93 -12.83
CA THR A 494 22.46 -3.74 -11.37
C THR A 494 22.87 -2.32 -10.99
N LEU A 495 22.59 -1.92 -9.75
CA LEU A 495 23.01 -0.59 -9.26
C LEU A 495 24.52 -0.58 -9.02
N ALA A 496 25.21 0.41 -9.59
CA ALA A 496 26.55 0.76 -9.15
C ALA A 496 26.42 1.59 -7.87
N LYS A 497 27.07 1.14 -6.79
CA LYS A 497 27.02 1.78 -5.48
C LYS A 497 28.41 2.22 -5.06
N GLU A 498 28.48 3.37 -4.41
CA GLU A 498 29.68 3.88 -3.78
C GLU A 498 29.38 4.11 -2.30
N THR A 499 30.40 3.90 -1.46
CA THR A 499 30.33 4.27 -0.05
C THR A 499 30.56 5.76 0.05
N LYS A 500 29.60 6.48 0.62
CA LYS A 500 29.70 7.91 0.91
C LYS A 500 29.52 8.16 2.39
N THR A 501 30.42 8.96 2.95
CA THR A 501 30.25 9.51 4.29
C THR A 501 29.13 10.53 4.27
N VAL A 502 28.06 10.25 5.01
CA VAL A 502 26.91 11.15 5.15
C VAL A 502 26.88 11.65 6.58
N THR A 503 27.19 12.93 6.76
CA THR A 503 27.04 13.62 8.05
C THR A 503 25.55 13.82 8.34
N GLY A 504 25.01 12.96 9.19
CA GLY A 504 23.67 13.10 9.73
C GLY A 504 23.64 14.08 10.89
N ARG A 505 22.45 14.28 11.49
CA ARG A 505 22.33 15.09 12.70
C ARG A 505 23.05 14.48 13.92
N TYR A 506 23.05 13.16 14.02
CA TYR A 506 23.46 12.45 15.23
C TYR A 506 24.81 11.75 15.08
N GLU A 507 25.18 11.39 13.86
CA GLU A 507 26.40 10.62 13.57
C GLU A 507 26.80 10.85 12.12
N GLU A 508 28.09 10.68 11.85
CA GLU A 508 28.61 10.46 10.51
C GLU A 508 28.53 8.97 10.22
N CYS A 509 27.86 8.59 9.15
CA CYS A 509 27.70 7.19 8.79
C CYS A 509 28.13 6.95 7.34
N GLU A 510 28.80 5.84 7.12
CA GLU A 510 29.08 5.34 5.78
C GLU A 510 27.80 4.74 5.18
N ARG A 511 27.37 5.29 4.05
CA ARG A 511 26.19 4.80 3.34
C ARG A 511 26.52 4.38 1.93
N LEU A 512 26.09 3.18 1.58
CA LEU A 512 26.08 2.69 0.20
C LEU A 512 25.01 3.42 -0.60
N MET A 513 25.42 4.40 -1.40
CA MET A 513 24.54 5.16 -2.27
C MET A 513 24.70 4.73 -3.72
N PRO A 514 23.59 4.55 -4.48
CA PRO A 514 23.71 4.39 -5.91
C PRO A 514 24.33 5.65 -6.52
N TYR A 515 25.15 5.51 -7.56
CA TYR A 515 25.69 6.61 -8.37
C TYR A 515 25.58 6.36 -9.88
N GLY A 516 24.95 5.25 -10.24
CA GLY A 516 24.77 4.82 -11.62
C GLY A 516 24.30 3.37 -11.68
N VAL A 517 24.48 2.77 -12.84
CA VAL A 517 24.21 1.35 -13.07
C VAL A 517 25.41 0.68 -13.72
N GLN A 518 25.51 -0.62 -13.54
CA GLN A 518 26.53 -1.47 -14.15
C GLN A 518 25.87 -2.63 -14.89
N CYS A 519 26.48 -3.07 -15.98
CA CYS A 519 25.99 -4.18 -16.81
C CYS A 519 26.87 -5.41 -16.63
N ARG A 520 26.26 -6.59 -16.43
CA ARG A 520 26.98 -7.86 -16.27
C ARG A 520 27.88 -8.21 -17.46
N GLN A 521 27.51 -7.79 -18.67
CA GLN A 521 28.29 -8.02 -19.90
C GLN A 521 29.53 -7.12 -20.01
N MET A 522 29.66 -6.10 -19.16
CA MET A 522 30.75 -5.13 -19.22
C MET A 522 31.26 -4.86 -17.80
N VAL A 523 32.09 -5.78 -17.32
CA VAL A 523 32.65 -5.75 -15.96
C VAL A 523 33.56 -4.53 -15.80
N GLY A 524 33.42 -3.82 -14.67
CA GLY A 524 34.24 -2.64 -14.35
C GLY A 524 33.76 -1.33 -14.98
N VAL A 525 32.77 -1.35 -15.87
CA VAL A 525 32.21 -0.13 -16.47
C VAL A 525 30.92 0.28 -15.76
N VAL A 526 30.86 1.58 -15.41
CA VAL A 526 29.70 2.18 -14.74
C VAL A 526 29.12 3.29 -15.59
N PHE A 527 27.82 3.18 -15.86
CA PHE A 527 27.02 4.21 -16.50
C PHE A 527 26.52 5.16 -15.41
N LYS A 528 27.22 6.30 -15.25
CA LYS A 528 26.97 7.27 -14.18
C LYS A 528 25.60 7.93 -14.36
N SER A 529 24.88 8.10 -13.26
CA SER A 529 23.64 8.86 -13.25
C SER A 529 23.89 10.34 -13.01
N VAL A 530 23.08 11.19 -13.64
CA VAL A 530 23.05 12.63 -13.36
C VAL A 530 22.38 12.85 -12.00
N ARG A 531 23.06 13.60 -11.13
CA ARG A 531 22.63 13.88 -9.76
C ARG A 531 22.91 15.33 -9.42
N HIS A 532 21.93 15.96 -8.78
CA HIS A 532 22.04 17.31 -8.27
C HIS A 532 22.07 17.30 -6.75
N THR A 533 22.92 18.13 -6.17
CA THR A 533 23.03 18.31 -4.73
C THR A 533 22.17 19.51 -4.34
N TRP A 534 21.09 19.24 -3.61
CA TRP A 534 20.18 20.29 -3.15
C TRP A 534 20.55 20.73 -1.74
N THR A 535 20.98 21.98 -1.59
CA THR A 535 21.32 22.58 -0.30
C THR A 535 20.25 23.59 0.12
N PRO A 536 19.78 23.59 1.37
CA PRO A 536 18.82 24.59 1.84
C PRO A 536 19.34 26.01 1.67
N VAL A 537 18.49 26.91 1.15
CA VAL A 537 18.78 28.34 1.10
C VAL A 537 18.50 28.92 2.49
N GLN A 538 19.55 29.37 3.19
CA GLN A 538 19.35 30.07 4.45
C GLN A 538 18.94 31.52 4.15
N GLY A 539 17.66 31.85 4.36
CA GLY A 539 17.21 33.25 4.36
C GLY A 539 17.72 33.98 5.61
N HIS A 540 17.94 35.30 5.51
CA HIS A 540 18.33 36.16 6.64
C HIS A 540 17.33 36.14 7.82
N ASP A 541 16.08 35.70 7.60
CA ASP A 541 15.04 35.49 8.62
C ASP A 541 14.90 34.03 9.10
N ALA A 542 15.75 33.11 8.63
CA ALA A 542 15.65 31.68 8.96
C ALA A 542 16.07 31.31 10.39
N ARG A 543 16.35 32.30 11.25
CA ARG A 543 16.48 32.08 12.71
C ARG A 543 15.12 31.83 13.38
N ALA A 544 14.00 32.15 12.73
CA ALA A 544 12.65 31.86 13.23
C ALA A 544 12.05 30.53 12.71
N SER A 545 12.62 29.91 11.67
CA SER A 545 12.08 28.69 11.05
C SER A 545 12.75 27.39 11.49
N ALA A 546 13.48 27.39 12.61
CA ALA A 546 14.12 26.23 13.24
C ALA A 546 13.15 25.13 13.77
N GLY A 547 11.90 25.11 13.30
CA GLY A 547 10.81 24.21 13.70
C GLY A 547 10.42 23.12 12.69
N LEU A 548 10.95 23.11 11.46
CA LEU A 548 10.47 22.21 10.40
C LEU A 548 11.45 21.06 10.16
N GLY A 549 11.16 19.91 10.77
CA GLY A 549 11.95 18.69 10.65
C GLY A 549 11.76 18.01 9.29
N PHE A 550 12.87 17.77 8.58
CA PHE A 550 12.89 17.04 7.31
C PHE A 550 12.41 15.59 7.48
N PRO A 551 11.44 15.11 6.67
CA PRO A 551 11.07 13.70 6.64
C PRO A 551 12.07 12.89 5.80
N TRP A 552 12.79 11.95 6.42
CA TRP A 552 13.63 10.97 5.71
C TRP A 552 12.92 9.61 5.63
N THR A 553 13.02 8.95 4.48
CA THR A 553 12.53 7.57 4.31
C THR A 553 13.68 6.58 4.41
N ARG A 554 13.58 5.57 5.28
CA ARG A 554 14.55 4.45 5.36
C ARG A 554 14.06 3.32 4.46
N VAL A 555 14.79 2.97 3.40
CA VAL A 555 14.73 1.63 2.80
C VAL A 555 16.08 1.25 2.18
N ASN A 556 16.83 0.33 2.82
CA ASN A 556 17.39 -0.86 2.16
C ASN A 556 18.00 -1.82 3.19
N ASN A 557 17.44 -3.03 3.31
CA ASN A 557 18.15 -4.17 3.90
C ASN A 557 18.96 -4.84 2.79
N CYS A 558 20.28 -4.91 2.94
CA CYS A 558 21.17 -5.68 2.07
C CYS A 558 21.45 -7.06 2.71
N THR A 559 21.68 -8.07 1.86
CA THR A 559 22.30 -9.34 2.21
C THR A 559 23.45 -9.58 1.22
N GLN A 560 24.59 -10.05 1.74
CA GLN A 560 25.88 -10.21 1.05
C GLN A 560 25.86 -11.30 -0.04
N PRO A 561 26.76 -11.23 -1.05
CA PRO A 561 26.81 -12.18 -2.16
C PRO A 561 27.64 -13.43 -1.83
N ALA A 562 27.31 -14.56 -2.45
CA ALA A 562 28.12 -15.78 -2.44
C ALA A 562 28.42 -16.24 -3.87
N GLY A 563 29.70 -16.49 -4.13
CA GLY A 563 30.29 -17.53 -4.99
C GLY A 563 29.78 -17.71 -6.43
N THR A 564 30.66 -17.42 -7.38
CA THR A 564 30.56 -17.67 -8.83
C THR A 564 30.61 -19.17 -9.18
N ASP A 565 29.74 -19.63 -10.10
CA ASP A 565 30.10 -20.57 -11.17
C ASP A 565 29.05 -20.58 -12.31
N PHE A 566 29.54 -20.87 -13.52
CA PHE A 566 29.02 -20.76 -14.91
C PHE A 566 27.63 -21.42 -15.19
N ALA A 567 26.92 -21.23 -16.32
CA ALA A 567 27.28 -21.06 -17.74
C ALA A 567 26.17 -20.36 -18.57
N ALA A 568 26.55 -19.82 -19.72
CA ALA A 568 25.71 -19.15 -20.72
C ALA A 568 25.04 -20.15 -21.67
N ASP A 569 23.77 -19.90 -22.02
CA ASP A 569 23.18 -20.01 -23.38
C ASP A 569 21.67 -20.18 -23.32
N VAL A 570 20.91 -19.10 -23.54
CA VAL A 570 19.55 -19.18 -24.11
C VAL A 570 19.27 -17.88 -24.90
N SER A 571 19.55 -17.88 -26.19
CA SER A 571 19.05 -16.86 -27.12
C SER A 571 17.56 -17.11 -27.38
N PHE A 572 16.71 -16.13 -27.08
CA PHE A 572 15.29 -16.16 -27.41
C PHE A 572 15.04 -15.33 -28.67
N GLU A 573 14.63 -16.00 -29.75
CA GLU A 573 14.11 -15.34 -30.95
C GLU A 573 12.57 -15.29 -30.91
N PRO A 574 11.94 -14.12 -31.03
CA PRO A 574 10.49 -14.00 -31.08
C PRO A 574 9.96 -14.35 -32.48
N LYS A 575 9.08 -15.35 -32.57
CA LYS A 575 8.32 -15.64 -33.80
C LYS A 575 6.92 -15.00 -33.73
N THR A 576 6.65 -14.13 -34.71
CA THR A 576 5.35 -13.63 -35.20
C THR A 576 4.59 -12.55 -34.41
N ALA A 577 3.90 -11.68 -35.16
CA ALA A 577 3.09 -10.56 -34.67
C ALA A 577 1.76 -11.04 -34.02
N PRO A 578 1.23 -10.33 -33.01
CA PRO A 578 0.07 -10.77 -32.23
C PRO A 578 -1.26 -10.65 -32.97
N THR A 579 -2.15 -11.62 -32.72
CA THR A 579 -3.53 -11.72 -33.25
C THR A 579 -4.49 -10.75 -32.54
N SER A 580 -5.64 -10.43 -33.18
CA SER A 580 -6.71 -9.61 -32.59
C SER A 580 -7.36 -10.29 -31.37
N VAL A 581 -7.86 -9.49 -30.42
CA VAL A 581 -8.46 -9.96 -29.16
C VAL A 581 -9.98 -9.76 -29.19
N THR A 582 -10.76 -10.80 -28.91
CA THR A 582 -12.24 -10.83 -29.01
C THR A 582 -12.93 -10.64 -27.65
N PHE A 583 -14.04 -9.88 -27.58
CA PHE A 583 -14.77 -9.59 -26.34
C PHE A 583 -16.31 -9.61 -26.49
N GLN A 584 -17.02 -9.73 -25.36
CA GLN A 584 -18.48 -9.56 -25.27
C GLN A 584 -18.88 -8.07 -25.18
N PRO A 585 -20.02 -7.63 -25.74
CA PRO A 585 -20.39 -6.20 -25.85
C PRO A 585 -20.55 -5.46 -24.52
N ASP A 586 -21.07 -6.13 -23.48
CA ASP A 586 -21.27 -5.57 -22.14
C ASP A 586 -19.95 -5.31 -21.40
N GLN A 587 -18.94 -6.14 -21.65
CA GLN A 587 -17.59 -6.00 -21.09
C GLN A 587 -16.82 -4.85 -21.75
N ALA A 588 -17.05 -4.59 -23.05
CA ALA A 588 -16.40 -3.49 -23.76
C ALA A 588 -16.78 -2.11 -23.18
N ALA A 589 -18.06 -1.90 -22.88
CA ALA A 589 -18.56 -0.63 -22.31
C ALA A 589 -18.05 -0.37 -20.88
N GLN A 590 -17.95 -1.40 -20.04
CA GLN A 590 -17.40 -1.27 -18.68
C GLN A 590 -15.89 -0.97 -18.69
N VAL A 591 -15.16 -1.55 -19.64
CA VAL A 591 -13.75 -1.31 -19.86
C VAL A 591 -13.54 0.14 -20.34
N GLU A 592 -14.30 0.59 -21.33
CA GLU A 592 -14.25 1.96 -21.87
C GLU A 592 -14.53 3.04 -20.81
N HIS A 593 -15.58 2.88 -20.01
CA HIS A 593 -15.94 3.84 -18.95
C HIS A 593 -14.90 3.88 -17.82
N ALA A 594 -14.27 2.74 -17.51
CA ALA A 594 -13.17 2.68 -16.55
C ALA A 594 -11.89 3.35 -17.09
N TRP A 595 -11.60 3.26 -18.39
CA TRP A 595 -10.40 3.85 -18.99
C TRP A 595 -10.51 5.36 -19.23
N LEU A 596 -11.69 5.85 -19.63
CA LEU A 596 -11.98 7.28 -19.77
C LEU A 596 -11.82 8.01 -18.43
N ALA A 597 -12.25 7.41 -17.33
CA ALA A 597 -12.05 7.93 -15.98
C ALA A 597 -10.56 7.91 -15.52
N LEU A 598 -9.69 7.15 -16.19
CA LEU A 598 -8.29 6.96 -15.82
C LEU A 598 -7.29 7.82 -16.63
N GLY A 599 -7.73 8.54 -17.67
CA GLY A 599 -6.88 9.38 -18.51
C GLY A 599 -5.77 8.61 -19.25
N ALA A 600 -5.96 7.30 -19.47
CA ALA A 600 -4.99 6.41 -20.10
C ALA A 600 -5.54 5.82 -21.39
N CYS A 601 -4.72 5.78 -22.45
CA CYS A 601 -5.09 5.16 -23.73
C CYS A 601 -5.27 3.63 -23.55
N PRO A 602 -6.42 3.04 -23.97
CA PRO A 602 -6.81 1.68 -23.62
C PRO A 602 -6.02 0.60 -24.39
N TRP A 603 -5.78 -0.53 -23.71
CA TRP A 603 -5.42 -1.79 -24.34
C TRP A 603 -6.34 -2.93 -23.86
N PRO A 604 -6.93 -3.74 -24.77
CA PRO A 604 -6.94 -3.58 -26.23
C PRO A 604 -7.83 -2.41 -26.67
N ARG A 605 -7.64 -1.92 -27.90
CA ARG A 605 -8.38 -0.74 -28.40
C ARG A 605 -9.79 -1.11 -28.90
N PRO A 606 -10.84 -0.32 -28.59
CA PRO A 606 -12.14 -0.47 -29.24
C PRO A 606 -11.99 -0.46 -30.77
N ALA A 607 -12.79 -1.25 -31.49
CA ALA A 607 -12.99 -1.01 -32.92
C ALA A 607 -13.72 0.32 -33.04
N VAL A 608 -12.96 1.38 -33.29
CA VAL A 608 -13.55 2.67 -33.64
C VAL A 608 -13.81 2.63 -35.14
N ASP A 609 -15.02 3.00 -35.54
CA ASP A 609 -15.39 3.10 -36.96
C ASP A 609 -14.34 3.96 -37.70
N ASP A 610 -14.03 3.66 -38.96
CA ASP A 610 -12.97 4.37 -39.69
C ASP A 610 -13.31 5.86 -39.97
N ARG A 611 -14.51 6.31 -39.54
CA ARG A 611 -15.04 7.66 -39.64
C ARG A 611 -15.24 8.28 -38.24
N PRO A 612 -14.77 9.51 -37.98
CA PRO A 612 -15.10 10.21 -36.74
C PRO A 612 -16.61 10.50 -36.71
N THR A 613 -17.29 10.11 -35.62
CA THR A 613 -18.66 10.56 -35.33
C THR A 613 -18.59 12.00 -34.83
N TRP A 614 -18.99 12.95 -35.66
CA TRP A 614 -19.05 14.38 -35.29
C TRP A 614 -20.21 14.65 -34.33
N PRO A 615 -19.99 15.23 -33.13
CA PRO A 615 -21.08 15.78 -32.35
C PRO A 615 -21.33 17.23 -32.75
N ALA A 616 -22.47 17.49 -33.43
CA ALA A 616 -23.16 18.79 -33.58
C ALA A 616 -22.37 20.00 -34.19
N PRO A 617 -23.06 21.03 -34.73
CA PRO A 617 -22.48 22.00 -35.68
C PRO A 617 -21.61 23.14 -35.09
N ALA A 618 -20.99 22.97 -33.92
CA ALA A 618 -20.38 24.08 -33.17
C ALA A 618 -18.85 24.02 -33.01
N MET A 619 -18.13 23.14 -33.72
CA MET A 619 -16.65 23.08 -33.63
C MET A 619 -15.96 24.04 -34.60
N THR A 620 -14.93 24.74 -34.12
CA THR A 620 -14.06 25.58 -34.97
C THR A 620 -13.10 24.75 -35.81
N ALA A 621 -12.58 25.31 -36.92
CA ALA A 621 -11.67 24.61 -37.83
C ALA A 621 -10.39 24.09 -37.15
N ASP A 622 -9.86 24.83 -36.17
CA ASP A 622 -8.68 24.43 -35.39
C ASP A 622 -8.98 23.24 -34.46
N GLU A 623 -10.19 23.17 -33.91
CA GLU A 623 -10.63 22.05 -33.07
C GLU A 623 -10.87 20.80 -33.92
N GLN A 624 -11.39 20.96 -35.14
CA GLN A 624 -11.47 19.87 -36.13
C GLN A 624 -10.08 19.37 -36.53
N GLY A 625 -9.12 20.27 -36.77
CA GLY A 625 -7.73 19.92 -37.11
C GLY A 625 -7.02 19.14 -36.00
N ARG A 626 -7.18 19.56 -34.74
CA ARG A 626 -6.63 18.82 -33.57
C ARG A 626 -7.31 17.47 -33.36
N ALA A 627 -8.62 17.38 -33.59
CA ALA A 627 -9.36 16.12 -33.50
C ALA A 627 -8.93 15.12 -34.59
N LEU A 628 -8.73 15.58 -35.82
CA LEU A 628 -8.22 14.78 -36.94
C LEU A 628 -6.78 14.31 -36.70
N ALA A 629 -5.89 15.18 -36.21
CA ALA A 629 -4.51 14.79 -35.88
C ALA A 629 -4.44 13.77 -34.74
N SER A 630 -5.29 13.90 -33.73
CA SER A 630 -5.46 12.90 -32.66
C SER A 630 -6.00 11.57 -33.20
N TRP A 631 -6.92 11.63 -34.17
CA TRP A 631 -7.49 10.47 -34.83
C TRP A 631 -6.50 9.72 -35.74
N ASP A 632 -5.66 10.44 -36.47
CA ASP A 632 -4.63 9.86 -37.32
C ASP A 632 -3.50 9.24 -36.48
N ALA A 633 -3.15 9.84 -35.33
CA ALA A 633 -2.27 9.22 -34.34
C ALA A 633 -2.87 7.93 -33.73
N ILE A 634 -4.20 7.87 -33.60
CA ILE A 634 -4.91 6.63 -33.27
C ILE A 634 -4.81 5.65 -34.46
N LYS A 635 -5.05 6.03 -35.71
CA LYS A 635 -4.92 5.09 -36.85
C LYS A 635 -3.50 4.50 -37.02
N ALA A 636 -2.44 5.29 -36.75
CA ALA A 636 -1.04 4.90 -36.95
C ALA A 636 -0.46 3.94 -35.89
N CYS A 637 -1.21 3.60 -34.84
CA CYS A 637 -0.71 2.80 -33.73
C CYS A 637 -0.67 1.29 -34.06
N PRO A 638 0.47 0.59 -33.89
CA PRO A 638 0.73 -0.75 -34.46
C PRO A 638 0.14 -1.93 -33.64
N TRP A 639 -0.70 -1.66 -32.64
CA TRP A 639 -1.20 -2.68 -31.72
C TRP A 639 -2.60 -3.23 -32.13
N PRO A 640 -2.91 -4.54 -31.93
CA PRO A 640 -4.15 -5.20 -32.36
C PRO A 640 -5.48 -4.49 -31.98
N ARG A 641 -6.48 -4.53 -32.87
CA ARG A 641 -7.83 -3.98 -32.65
C ARG A 641 -8.74 -4.98 -31.90
N MET A 642 -9.66 -4.50 -31.07
CA MET A 642 -10.75 -5.32 -30.52
C MET A 642 -11.70 -5.68 -31.65
N ALA A 643 -12.13 -6.94 -31.72
CA ALA A 643 -13.28 -7.33 -32.53
C ALA A 643 -14.37 -7.85 -31.59
N PRO A 644 -15.64 -7.41 -31.74
CA PRO A 644 -16.72 -8.06 -31.01
C PRO A 644 -16.82 -9.53 -31.43
N VAL A 645 -17.22 -10.41 -30.53
CA VAL A 645 -17.62 -11.77 -30.93
C VAL A 645 -18.78 -11.63 -31.91
N PRO A 646 -18.70 -12.20 -33.13
CA PRO A 646 -19.81 -12.13 -34.07
C PRO A 646 -21.06 -12.72 -33.42
N ASP A 647 -22.12 -11.93 -33.33
CA ASP A 647 -23.41 -12.44 -32.86
C ASP A 647 -23.92 -13.46 -33.88
N LYS A 648 -24.01 -14.72 -33.45
CA LYS A 648 -24.49 -15.85 -34.28
C LYS A 648 -25.97 -16.17 -34.04
N SER A 649 -26.68 -15.33 -33.29
CA SER A 649 -28.09 -15.55 -33.00
C SER A 649 -28.91 -15.53 -34.30
N PRO A 650 -29.85 -16.47 -34.50
CA PRO A 650 -30.77 -16.42 -35.63
C PRO A 650 -31.66 -15.17 -35.48
N ARG A 651 -31.76 -14.36 -36.54
CA ARG A 651 -32.54 -13.10 -36.56
C ARG A 651 -33.47 -13.06 -37.75
N HIS A 652 -34.63 -12.42 -37.58
CA HIS A 652 -35.70 -12.35 -38.59
C HIS A 652 -35.55 -11.09 -39.46
N GLY A 653 -35.34 -11.24 -40.78
CA GLY A 653 -35.24 -10.15 -41.74
C GLY A 653 -35.12 -10.65 -43.18
N THR A 654 -35.16 -9.75 -44.17
CA THR A 654 -34.87 -10.15 -45.56
C THR A 654 -33.45 -10.70 -45.69
N PRO A 655 -33.15 -11.58 -46.68
CA PRO A 655 -31.80 -12.10 -46.88
C PRO A 655 -30.73 -11.01 -46.97
N ARG A 656 -31.09 -9.86 -47.56
CA ARG A 656 -30.23 -8.67 -47.63
C ARG A 656 -30.01 -8.03 -46.26
N GLN A 657 -31.05 -7.83 -45.46
CA GLN A 657 -30.92 -7.28 -44.10
C GLN A 657 -30.10 -8.19 -43.19
N VAL A 658 -30.30 -9.51 -43.28
CA VAL A 658 -29.51 -10.49 -42.49
C VAL A 658 -28.05 -10.52 -42.98
N ALA A 659 -27.81 -10.40 -44.28
CA ALA A 659 -26.46 -10.30 -44.84
C ALA A 659 -25.76 -8.98 -44.46
N ASP A 660 -26.49 -7.86 -44.47
CA ASP A 660 -25.98 -6.55 -44.06
C ASP A 660 -25.69 -6.50 -42.56
N TRP A 661 -26.56 -7.09 -41.72
CA TRP A 661 -26.31 -7.27 -40.29
C TRP A 661 -25.08 -8.16 -40.01
N ARG A 662 -24.96 -9.33 -40.66
CA ARG A 662 -23.76 -10.21 -40.52
C ARG A 662 -22.47 -9.52 -40.97
N ALA A 663 -22.57 -8.58 -41.90
CA ALA A 663 -21.45 -7.77 -42.37
C ALA A 663 -21.22 -6.49 -41.55
N GLY A 664 -21.96 -6.28 -40.46
CA GLY A 664 -21.82 -5.11 -39.58
C GLY A 664 -22.36 -3.80 -40.16
N ARG A 665 -23.17 -3.86 -41.24
CA ARG A 665 -23.79 -2.71 -41.91
C ARG A 665 -25.18 -2.36 -41.39
N LEU A 666 -25.73 -3.13 -40.45
CA LEU A 666 -27.05 -2.96 -39.87
C LEU A 666 -26.98 -3.17 -38.35
N ASP A 667 -27.63 -2.30 -37.56
CA ASP A 667 -27.57 -2.36 -36.09
C ASP A 667 -28.28 -3.63 -35.54
N VAL A 668 -27.74 -4.16 -34.44
CA VAL A 668 -28.26 -5.31 -33.71
C VAL A 668 -29.67 -5.08 -33.15
N THR A 669 -30.10 -3.83 -32.98
CA THR A 669 -31.47 -3.50 -32.52
C THR A 669 -32.50 -3.52 -33.65
N GLU A 670 -32.07 -3.53 -34.92
CA GLU A 670 -32.97 -3.43 -36.07
C GLU A 670 -33.51 -4.79 -36.55
N LEU A 671 -33.00 -5.91 -36.03
CA LEU A 671 -33.48 -7.25 -36.37
C LEU A 671 -33.84 -8.07 -35.12
N PRO A 672 -35.10 -8.47 -34.90
CA PRO A 672 -35.48 -9.27 -33.75
C PRO A 672 -34.89 -10.69 -33.79
N ILE A 673 -34.60 -11.26 -32.61
CA ILE A 673 -34.03 -12.61 -32.43
C ILE A 673 -35.13 -13.67 -32.62
N ASP A 674 -34.84 -14.71 -33.40
CA ASP A 674 -35.72 -15.86 -33.58
C ASP A 674 -35.70 -16.75 -32.33
N THR A 675 -36.87 -16.89 -31.70
CA THR A 675 -37.05 -17.66 -30.46
C THR A 675 -37.31 -19.15 -30.71
N ASN A 676 -37.39 -19.62 -31.96
CA ASN A 676 -37.71 -21.02 -32.30
C ASN A 676 -36.87 -21.55 -33.49
N PRO A 677 -35.63 -22.03 -33.26
CA PRO A 677 -34.67 -22.37 -34.33
C PRO A 677 -34.98 -23.67 -35.10
N THR A 678 -36.13 -24.30 -34.88
CA THR A 678 -36.53 -25.56 -35.53
C THR A 678 -37.68 -25.34 -36.50
N LYS A 679 -37.35 -24.82 -37.68
CA LYS A 679 -37.98 -25.12 -38.97
C LYS A 679 -37.06 -24.59 -40.07
N GLY A 680 -36.28 -25.49 -40.66
CA GLY A 680 -35.43 -25.17 -41.79
C GLY A 680 -36.24 -24.81 -43.04
N ASN A 681 -35.57 -24.13 -43.96
CA ASN A 681 -35.65 -24.26 -45.42
C ASN A 681 -34.25 -23.81 -45.90
N ALA A 682 -33.40 -24.65 -46.50
CA ALA A 682 -33.58 -25.33 -47.78
C ALA A 682 -33.94 -24.36 -48.90
N THR A 683 -32.94 -23.58 -49.34
CA THR A 683 -32.59 -23.31 -50.75
C THR A 683 -31.20 -22.68 -50.83
#